data_AF-A0A7V8HQ30-F1
#
_entry.id   AF-A0A7V8HQ30-F1
#
_cell.length_a   1.000
_cell.length_b   1.000
_cell.length_c   1.000
_cell.angle_alpha   90.00
_cell.angle_beta   90.00
_cell.angle_gamma   90.00
#
_symmetry.space_group_name_H-M   'P 1'
#
loop_
_entity.id
_entity.type
_entity.pdbx_description
1 polymer ?
#
loop_
_entity_poly.entity_id
_entity_poly.type
_entity_poly.pdbx_seq_one_letter_code
_entity_poly.pdbx_strand_id
1 'polypeptide(L)'
;MNSYLIESEGIYTGYRYYETRYADIVMGNGGEEASAGTYANADGTVATTDGTWDYANEVVYPFGYGLSYTTFDQTLDSVEMTGDKQSATATVTVTNTGDVAGKSVIQLYASAPYTEYDRENGVEKAAIQLMNYEKTGLLEPGESQTITIDVDMANLASYDANGAQTYIVDPGDYYFAIGSDAHDALNNVLAAQGHAESDGMTAAGDTAKTYQWTWEGDVDADTFSVSDNGTQITNKLSEGDYAMDYNAFEPGTVTYLTRADWNGTFPTTYEGLTASGRVAELLGNDFIELETDEDTSDIVFGDTSSALTINDMKGADFDDERWSELIDKVTLQEYLDFAANAFHAIGGMESIGLPEMTSDDGPGGSDSHYLTEGQYQGQPYADAENYNYGTRVAPSPVNLAYSWNKELAYENGEIILGESTLVLNLPIMIGPAMNTHRHAYNSRGVEYYSEDPILSGYTGSAVTQGAQSKGTLVNVKHFAFNDQEINRSGIAVFMNEQKAREVELRTFQQAFEAKGKPASFRDDDAYAEAYTEGALGTMTSYNRIGAVAPSANAAVMVDILRGEWGFKGYNVTDFTSISLKAAPKESTLAGTTAFCGFGPQGIDYWTPEGLSGDRDVLLAIKDNLHYALYALANSAALNGVNSSTRTVNVMTSWRAGYIAAIVVAALVIAVGLGGYAVATVKGGKSTGKGRN
;
A
#
# COMPACT_ATOMS: atom_id res chain seq x y z
N MET A 1 -14.20 -19.79 7.61
CA MET A 1 -12.92 -19.33 8.17
C MET A 1 -12.10 -20.54 8.56
N ASN A 2 -10.86 -20.67 8.09
CA ASN A 2 -9.92 -21.61 8.69
C ASN A 2 -8.98 -20.92 9.70
N SER A 3 -8.91 -19.58 9.71
CA SER A 3 -8.08 -18.77 10.65
C SER A 3 -8.53 -17.30 10.70
N TYR A 4 -8.27 -16.63 11.83
CA TYR A 4 -8.36 -15.19 12.04
C TYR A 4 -7.11 -14.69 12.77
N LEU A 5 -6.92 -13.37 12.78
CA LEU A 5 -5.91 -12.65 13.52
C LEU A 5 -6.56 -11.43 14.18
N ILE A 6 -6.44 -11.33 15.51
CA ILE A 6 -6.81 -10.13 16.26
C ILE A 6 -5.52 -9.42 16.65
N GLU A 7 -5.41 -8.16 16.28
CA GLU A 7 -4.24 -7.34 16.56
C GLU A 7 -4.52 -6.38 17.72
N SER A 8 -4.67 -6.97 18.90
CA SER A 8 -5.06 -6.25 20.12
C SER A 8 -3.97 -5.35 20.69
N GLU A 9 -2.74 -5.40 20.17
CA GLU A 9 -1.68 -4.47 20.58
C GLU A 9 -1.92 -3.01 20.14
N GLY A 10 -2.90 -2.75 19.27
CA GLY A 10 -3.23 -1.39 18.85
C GLY A 10 -2.05 -0.70 18.16
N ILE A 11 -1.82 0.58 18.46
CA ILE A 11 -0.71 1.35 17.87
C ILE A 11 0.68 0.92 18.39
N TYR A 12 0.75 0.06 19.40
CA TYR A 12 1.98 -0.34 20.09
C TYR A 12 2.75 -1.43 19.34
N THR A 13 3.06 -1.18 18.07
CA THR A 13 3.91 -2.02 17.22
C THR A 13 5.38 -1.58 17.32
N GLY A 14 6.29 -2.53 17.54
CA GLY A 14 7.74 -2.26 17.56
C GLY A 14 8.16 -1.33 18.69
N TYR A 15 9.06 -0.38 18.41
CA TYR A 15 9.54 0.61 19.38
C TYR A 15 8.43 1.42 20.05
N ARG A 16 7.27 1.61 19.38
CA ARG A 16 6.11 2.27 20.02
C ARG A 16 5.68 1.56 21.30
N TYR A 17 5.82 0.23 21.38
CA TYR A 17 5.58 -0.50 22.63
C TYR A 17 6.72 -0.30 23.63
N TYR A 18 7.94 -0.67 23.26
CA TYR A 18 9.07 -0.74 24.20
C TYR A 18 9.44 0.63 24.79
N GLU A 19 9.47 1.67 23.96
CA GLU A 19 9.78 3.03 24.39
C GLU A 19 8.67 3.61 25.27
N THR A 20 7.40 3.31 24.95
CA THR A 20 6.26 3.73 25.78
C THR A 20 6.27 3.06 27.13
N ARG A 21 6.51 1.75 27.18
CA ARG A 21 6.59 1.00 28.44
C ARG A 21 7.73 1.52 29.31
N TYR A 22 8.88 1.81 28.73
CA TYR A 22 9.99 2.45 29.43
C TYR A 22 9.63 3.85 29.96
N ALA A 23 9.03 4.70 29.13
CA ALA A 23 8.62 6.04 29.55
C ALA A 23 7.63 6.01 30.72
N ASP A 24 6.66 5.07 30.72
CA ASP A 24 5.68 4.94 31.80
C ASP A 24 6.28 4.42 33.11
N ILE A 25 7.40 3.69 33.06
CA ILE A 25 8.20 3.36 34.25
C ILE A 25 8.87 4.63 34.78
N VAL A 26 9.57 5.37 33.91
CA VAL A 26 10.31 6.59 34.31
C VAL A 26 9.40 7.67 34.88
N MET A 27 8.22 7.83 34.30
CA MET A 27 7.24 8.83 34.73
C MET A 27 6.44 8.39 35.97
N GLY A 28 6.54 7.13 36.39
CA GLY A 28 5.72 6.57 37.48
C GLY A 28 4.24 6.41 37.11
N ASN A 29 3.93 6.14 35.85
CA ASN A 29 2.57 6.00 35.31
C ASN A 29 2.08 4.54 35.32
N GLY A 30 2.37 3.80 36.39
CA GLY A 30 1.93 2.40 36.52
C GLY A 30 2.80 1.37 35.77
N GLY A 31 3.87 1.81 35.10
CA GLY A 31 4.75 0.94 34.33
C GLY A 31 5.60 -0.01 35.20
N GLU A 32 6.03 0.43 36.38
CA GLU A 32 6.89 -0.35 37.30
C GLU A 32 6.09 -1.48 37.98
N GLU A 33 4.81 -1.26 38.25
CA GLU A 33 3.90 -2.24 38.85
C GLU A 33 3.35 -3.26 37.84
N ALA A 34 3.57 -3.01 36.54
CA ALA A 34 3.12 -3.89 35.48
C ALA A 34 4.11 -5.04 35.25
N SER A 35 3.61 -6.27 35.39
CA SER A 35 4.40 -7.50 35.17
C SER A 35 4.10 -8.17 33.84
N ALA A 36 2.90 -7.93 33.29
CA ALA A 36 2.50 -8.47 32.00
C ALA A 36 3.45 -8.00 30.89
N GLY A 37 3.76 -8.92 29.96
CA GLY A 37 4.59 -8.63 28.79
C GLY A 37 6.09 -8.67 29.04
N THR A 38 6.54 -9.39 30.07
CA THR A 38 7.97 -9.68 30.30
C THR A 38 8.40 -10.85 29.40
N TYR A 39 9.33 -10.62 28.47
CA TYR A 39 9.85 -11.65 27.56
C TYR A 39 11.28 -12.08 27.88
N ALA A 40 12.05 -11.26 28.58
CA ALA A 40 13.45 -11.55 28.89
C ALA A 40 13.74 -11.47 30.39
N ASN A 41 14.41 -12.50 30.91
CA ASN A 41 14.99 -12.49 32.25
C ASN A 41 16.29 -11.67 32.26
N ALA A 42 16.71 -11.22 33.45
CA ALA A 42 17.97 -10.49 33.64
C ALA A 42 19.24 -11.28 33.24
N ASP A 43 19.15 -12.59 33.03
CA ASP A 43 20.24 -13.43 32.53
C ASP A 43 20.22 -13.60 30.99
N GLY A 44 19.32 -12.91 30.29
CA GLY A 44 19.15 -12.94 28.84
C GLY A 44 18.39 -14.16 28.33
N THR A 45 17.82 -15.00 29.21
CA THR A 45 16.96 -16.12 28.81
C THR A 45 15.51 -15.68 28.62
N VAL A 46 14.76 -16.41 27.78
CA VAL A 46 13.32 -16.14 27.56
C VAL A 46 12.55 -16.38 28.87
N ALA A 47 11.78 -15.38 29.28
CA ALA A 47 10.90 -15.46 30.43
C ALA A 47 9.77 -16.48 30.16
N THR A 48 9.42 -17.28 31.18
CA THR A 48 8.33 -18.28 31.08
C THR A 48 7.09 -17.89 31.88
N THR A 49 7.16 -16.78 32.62
CA THR A 49 6.09 -16.17 33.41
C THR A 49 6.34 -14.67 33.47
N ASP A 50 5.27 -13.91 33.65
CA ASP A 50 5.35 -12.47 33.94
C ASP A 50 6.24 -12.18 35.16
N GLY A 51 6.96 -11.06 35.11
CA GLY A 51 7.98 -10.71 36.09
C GLY A 51 8.21 -9.20 36.17
N THR A 52 9.42 -8.80 36.52
CA THR A 52 9.81 -7.39 36.47
C THR A 52 10.24 -7.06 35.06
N TRP A 53 9.50 -6.18 34.40
CA TRP A 53 9.87 -5.67 33.08
C TRP A 53 11.04 -4.69 33.21
N ASP A 54 12.04 -4.83 32.34
CA ASP A 54 13.24 -3.98 32.34
C ASP A 54 13.70 -3.76 30.89
N TYR A 55 13.87 -2.49 30.51
CA TYR A 55 14.16 -2.12 29.13
C TYR A 55 15.44 -2.79 28.60
N ALA A 56 16.50 -2.86 29.41
CA ALA A 56 17.79 -3.40 28.99
C ALA A 56 17.77 -4.93 28.76
N ASN A 57 16.79 -5.62 29.33
CA ASN A 57 16.55 -7.05 29.05
C ASN A 57 15.73 -7.25 27.77
N GLU A 58 14.80 -6.35 27.49
CA GLU A 58 13.83 -6.47 26.40
C GLU A 58 14.36 -5.93 25.07
N VAL A 59 15.19 -4.87 25.10
CA VAL A 59 15.72 -4.20 23.91
C VAL A 59 17.24 -4.29 23.89
N VAL A 60 17.78 -4.97 22.87
CA VAL A 60 19.23 -5.08 22.64
C VAL A 60 19.74 -3.94 21.75
N TYR A 61 18.99 -3.60 20.70
CA TYR A 61 19.29 -2.50 19.79
C TYR A 61 17.99 -1.74 19.52
N PRO A 62 17.88 -0.47 19.95
CA PRO A 62 16.69 0.33 19.72
C PRO A 62 16.45 0.63 18.24
N PHE A 63 15.22 1.00 17.90
CA PHE A 63 14.88 1.46 16.56
C PHE A 63 15.75 2.67 16.15
N GLY A 64 16.35 2.60 14.96
CA GLY A 64 17.25 3.63 14.45
C GLY A 64 18.72 3.49 14.88
N TYR A 65 19.06 2.52 15.74
CA TYR A 65 20.43 2.31 16.18
C TYR A 65 21.40 1.98 15.03
N GLY A 66 22.55 2.65 15.01
CA GLY A 66 23.62 2.38 14.07
C GLY A 66 24.94 3.06 14.47
N LEU A 67 26.06 2.36 14.21
CA LEU A 67 27.41 2.88 14.49
C LEU A 67 28.07 3.44 13.23
N SER A 68 29.12 4.22 13.46
CA SER A 68 30.04 4.69 12.42
C SER A 68 31.50 4.47 12.85
N TYR A 69 32.42 4.52 11.88
CA TYR A 69 33.87 4.53 12.18
C TYR A 69 34.37 5.92 12.60
N THR A 70 33.51 6.94 12.53
CA THR A 70 33.74 8.28 13.08
C THR A 70 32.64 8.65 14.07
N THR A 71 32.77 9.78 14.76
CA THR A 71 31.76 10.32 15.68
C THR A 71 31.11 11.57 15.09
N PHE A 72 29.87 11.82 15.48
CA PHE A 72 29.12 13.01 15.05
C PHE A 72 28.46 13.68 16.24
N ASP A 73 28.49 15.01 16.22
CA ASP A 73 27.70 15.85 17.10
C ASP A 73 26.53 16.41 16.28
N GLN A 74 25.32 16.37 16.85
CA GLN A 74 24.11 16.92 16.24
C GLN A 74 23.46 17.94 17.16
N THR A 75 22.92 19.02 16.60
CA THR A 75 22.17 20.06 17.31
C THR A 75 20.84 20.32 16.60
N LEU A 76 19.74 20.34 17.35
CA LEU A 76 18.44 20.80 16.85
C LEU A 76 18.38 22.32 17.01
N ASP A 77 18.65 23.04 15.92
CA ASP A 77 18.81 24.50 15.93
C ASP A 77 17.47 25.22 16.09
N SER A 78 16.43 24.74 15.42
CA SER A 78 15.07 25.28 15.51
C SER A 78 14.02 24.27 15.06
N VAL A 79 12.78 24.48 15.52
CA VAL A 79 11.55 23.95 14.91
C VAL A 79 10.62 25.14 14.72
N GLU A 80 10.16 25.35 13.49
CA GLU A 80 9.34 26.49 13.09
C GLU A 80 8.01 26.01 12.52
N MET A 81 6.93 26.22 13.28
CA MET A 81 5.58 25.83 12.89
C MET A 81 4.98 26.81 11.87
N THR A 82 4.24 26.31 10.88
CA THR A 82 3.44 27.17 10.01
C THR A 82 2.25 27.79 10.74
N GLY A 83 1.70 28.88 10.19
CA GLY A 83 0.60 29.60 10.84
C GLY A 83 -0.70 28.80 10.98
N ASP A 84 -0.93 27.85 10.06
CA ASP A 84 -2.04 26.88 10.09
C ASP A 84 -1.74 25.62 10.91
N LYS A 85 -0.49 25.48 11.40
CA LYS A 85 0.00 24.35 12.20
C LYS A 85 -0.06 22.97 11.52
N GLN A 86 -0.30 22.92 10.21
CA GLN A 86 -0.33 21.68 9.45
C GLN A 86 1.07 21.19 9.05
N SER A 87 2.08 22.07 9.11
CA SER A 87 3.46 21.71 8.83
C SER A 87 4.44 22.48 9.71
N ALA A 88 5.67 21.99 9.78
CA ALA A 88 6.78 22.71 10.41
C ALA A 88 8.08 22.48 9.63
N THR A 89 9.10 23.29 9.90
CA THR A 89 10.47 23.04 9.45
C THR A 89 11.40 22.90 10.65
N ALA A 90 12.13 21.79 10.73
CA ALA A 90 13.17 21.59 11.72
C ALA A 90 14.55 21.81 11.10
N THR A 91 15.40 22.62 11.72
CA THR A 91 16.79 22.84 11.26
C THR A 91 17.74 22.10 12.17
N VAL A 92 18.58 21.23 11.60
CA VAL A 92 19.54 20.42 12.35
C VAL A 92 20.93 20.58 11.76
N THR A 93 21.91 20.87 12.62
CA THR A 93 23.32 20.92 12.25
C THR A 93 24.06 19.69 12.75
N VAL A 94 24.76 19.03 11.83
CA VAL A 94 25.59 17.84 12.10
C VAL A 94 27.05 18.18 11.85
N THR A 95 27.94 17.81 12.77
CA THR A 95 29.40 17.97 12.63
C THR A 95 30.09 16.62 12.79
N ASN A 96 30.99 16.26 11.86
CA ASN A 96 31.87 15.11 12.04
C ASN A 96 32.99 15.48 13.02
N THR A 97 32.99 14.86 14.20
CA THR A 97 33.93 15.16 15.28
C THR A 97 35.07 14.15 15.43
N GLY A 98 35.06 13.07 14.62
CA GLY A 98 36.11 12.07 14.63
C GLY A 98 37.20 12.31 13.59
N ASP A 99 37.99 11.27 13.33
CA ASP A 99 39.25 11.36 12.55
C ASP A 99 39.12 10.86 11.10
N VAL A 100 37.96 10.36 10.68
CA VAL A 100 37.71 9.84 9.32
C VAL A 100 36.41 10.36 8.74
N ALA A 101 36.31 10.41 7.40
CA ALA A 101 35.10 10.83 6.72
C ALA A 101 33.93 9.85 6.96
N GLY A 102 32.70 10.37 7.02
CA GLY A 102 31.50 9.55 7.21
C GLY A 102 30.20 10.30 6.95
N LYS A 103 29.08 9.59 7.04
CA LYS A 103 27.72 10.17 6.99
C LYS A 103 26.99 9.91 8.29
N SER A 104 26.13 10.84 8.72
CA SER A 104 25.23 10.68 9.86
C SER A 104 23.78 10.67 9.39
N VAL A 105 22.93 9.94 10.13
CA VAL A 105 21.47 10.02 9.98
C VAL A 105 20.95 11.02 11.01
N ILE A 106 20.06 11.90 10.57
CA ILE A 106 19.23 12.74 11.43
C ILE A 106 17.88 12.06 11.54
N GLN A 107 17.49 11.71 12.76
CA GLN A 107 16.19 11.11 13.07
C GLN A 107 15.43 12.14 13.91
N LEU A 108 14.37 12.71 13.35
CA LEU A 108 13.53 13.66 14.07
C LEU A 108 12.32 12.91 14.62
N TYR A 109 12.20 12.89 15.93
CA TYR A 109 11.10 12.28 16.66
C TYR A 109 10.22 13.34 17.33
N ALA A 110 9.01 12.94 17.71
CA ALA A 110 8.14 13.75 18.56
C ALA A 110 7.46 12.91 19.64
N SER A 111 7.17 13.56 20.77
CA SER A 111 6.36 13.06 21.86
C SER A 111 5.11 13.93 21.99
N ALA A 112 3.94 13.29 22.04
CA ALA A 112 2.64 13.94 22.22
C ALA A 112 2.15 13.80 23.67
N PRO A 113 1.43 14.80 24.21
CA PRO A 113 0.84 14.70 25.54
C PRO A 113 -0.23 13.60 25.58
N TYR A 114 -0.26 12.81 26.66
CA TYR A 114 -1.30 11.80 26.91
C TYR A 114 -2.23 12.29 28.03
N THR A 115 -3.39 12.82 27.64
CA THR A 115 -4.30 13.59 28.47
C THR A 115 -5.39 12.72 29.10
N GLU A 116 -6.25 13.33 29.91
CA GLU A 116 -7.44 12.63 30.42
C GLU A 116 -8.47 12.39 29.32
N TYR A 117 -8.56 13.27 28.32
CA TYR A 117 -9.45 13.09 27.18
C TYR A 117 -9.09 11.79 26.43
N ASP A 118 -7.80 11.55 26.23
CA ASP A 118 -7.29 10.34 25.59
C ASP A 118 -7.71 9.07 26.35
N ARG A 119 -7.58 9.08 27.68
CA ARG A 119 -7.99 7.94 28.54
C ARG A 119 -9.49 7.70 28.50
N GLU A 120 -10.29 8.77 28.53
CA GLU A 120 -11.75 8.69 28.52
C GLU A 120 -12.29 8.18 27.17
N ASN A 121 -11.62 8.52 26.06
CA ASN A 121 -12.03 8.14 24.70
C ASN A 121 -11.22 6.97 24.12
N GLY A 122 -10.27 6.40 24.87
CA GLY A 122 -9.45 5.27 24.41
C GLY A 122 -8.54 5.60 23.23
N VAL A 123 -8.02 6.84 23.18
CA VAL A 123 -7.06 7.29 22.16
C VAL A 123 -5.66 7.01 22.68
N GLU A 124 -4.99 6.01 22.14
CA GLU A 124 -3.66 5.64 22.61
C GLU A 124 -2.57 6.51 21.97
N LYS A 125 -1.46 6.74 22.69
CA LYS A 125 -0.31 7.48 22.15
C LYS A 125 1.00 6.80 22.50
N ALA A 126 1.91 6.71 21.52
CA ALA A 126 3.29 6.31 21.76
C ALA A 126 4.03 7.42 22.51
N ALA A 127 4.95 7.04 23.41
CA ALA A 127 5.77 8.04 24.12
C ALA A 127 6.73 8.79 23.19
N ILE A 128 7.10 8.16 22.07
CA ILE A 128 7.90 8.77 21.01
C ILE A 128 7.54 8.16 19.66
N GLN A 129 7.57 8.95 18.60
CA GLN A 129 7.37 8.50 17.23
C GLN A 129 8.21 9.27 16.22
N LEU A 130 8.65 8.60 15.16
CA LEU A 130 9.41 9.21 14.08
C LEU A 130 8.52 10.18 13.30
N MET A 131 9.03 11.38 13.05
CA MET A 131 8.34 12.42 12.28
C MET A 131 8.89 12.57 10.87
N ASN A 132 10.22 12.55 10.73
CA ASN A 132 10.95 12.51 9.47
C ASN A 132 12.42 12.13 9.72
N TYR A 133 13.17 11.83 8.66
CA TYR A 133 14.60 11.56 8.72
C TYR A 133 15.30 12.11 7.47
N GLU A 134 16.56 12.45 7.65
CA GLU A 134 17.47 12.85 6.57
C GLU A 134 18.86 12.26 6.79
N LYS A 135 19.67 12.23 5.73
CA LYS A 135 21.05 11.77 5.83
C LYS A 135 22.01 12.81 5.27
N THR A 136 23.10 13.03 5.99
CA THR A 136 24.12 13.98 5.54
C THR A 136 24.77 13.52 4.23
N GLY A 137 25.39 14.48 3.53
CA GLY A 137 26.48 14.21 2.62
C GLY A 137 27.65 13.53 3.33
N LEU A 138 28.68 13.16 2.56
CA LEU A 138 29.93 12.68 3.15
C LEU A 138 30.64 13.89 3.81
N LEU A 139 30.83 13.83 5.12
CA LEU A 139 31.49 14.88 5.90
C LEU A 139 32.93 14.47 6.20
N GLU A 140 33.88 15.31 5.85
CA GLU A 140 35.28 15.18 6.27
C GLU A 140 35.43 15.49 7.78
N PRO A 141 36.53 15.07 8.44
CA PRO A 141 36.81 15.42 9.83
C PRO A 141 36.72 16.93 10.11
N GLY A 142 35.88 17.33 11.04
CA GLY A 142 35.62 18.72 11.42
C GLY A 142 34.65 19.47 10.50
N GLU A 143 34.14 18.84 9.44
CA GLU A 143 33.12 19.42 8.56
C GLU A 143 31.72 19.34 9.18
N SER A 144 30.91 20.37 8.91
CA SER A 144 29.52 20.44 9.34
C SER A 144 28.59 20.61 8.15
N GLN A 145 27.38 20.05 8.26
CA GLN A 145 26.27 20.31 7.35
C GLN A 145 25.02 20.64 8.16
N THR A 146 24.31 21.68 7.74
CA THR A 146 22.98 22.04 8.25
C THR A 146 21.92 21.57 7.25
N ILE A 147 20.88 20.91 7.75
CA ILE A 147 19.77 20.38 6.95
C ILE A 147 18.46 20.93 7.51
N THR A 148 17.61 21.45 6.63
CA THR A 148 16.24 21.85 6.94
C THR A 148 15.29 20.73 6.53
N ILE A 149 14.58 20.18 7.50
CA ILE A 149 13.69 19.03 7.37
C ILE A 149 12.25 19.54 7.38
N ASP A 150 11.49 19.19 6.36
CA ASP A 150 10.04 19.42 6.34
C ASP A 150 9.32 18.41 7.25
N VAL A 151 8.41 18.89 8.08
CA VAL A 151 7.68 18.07 9.05
C VAL A 151 6.20 18.16 8.73
N ASP A 152 5.62 17.02 8.36
CA ASP A 152 4.17 16.87 8.21
C ASP A 152 3.55 16.65 9.60
N MET A 153 2.77 17.61 10.06
CA MET A 153 2.19 17.56 11.41
C MET A 153 1.01 16.59 11.49
N ALA A 154 0.47 16.12 10.36
CA ALA A 154 -0.52 15.05 10.36
C ALA A 154 0.06 13.71 10.86
N ASN A 155 1.39 13.55 10.84
CA ASN A 155 2.06 12.40 11.47
C ASN A 155 2.05 12.48 13.01
N LEU A 156 1.76 13.66 13.59
CA LEU A 156 1.69 13.87 15.04
C LEU A 156 0.29 13.68 15.61
N ALA A 157 -0.74 13.82 14.77
CA ALA A 157 -2.13 13.72 15.17
C ALA A 157 -2.52 12.26 15.51
N SER A 158 -3.44 12.10 16.47
CA SER A 158 -3.98 10.79 16.86
C SER A 158 -5.40 10.63 16.35
N TYR A 159 -5.78 9.44 15.89
CA TYR A 159 -7.12 9.17 15.40
C TYR A 159 -8.05 8.77 16.54
N ASP A 160 -9.05 9.60 16.82
CA ASP A 160 -10.06 9.33 17.84
C ASP A 160 -11.30 8.70 17.21
N ALA A 161 -11.39 7.38 17.26
CA ALA A 161 -12.52 6.64 16.71
C ALA A 161 -13.80 6.73 17.57
N ASN A 162 -13.70 7.11 18.84
CA ASN A 162 -14.81 7.01 19.81
C ASN A 162 -15.47 8.36 20.10
N GLY A 163 -14.68 9.42 20.20
CA GLY A 163 -15.12 10.78 20.46
C GLY A 163 -15.32 11.58 19.18
N ALA A 164 -14.22 12.12 18.63
CA ALA A 164 -14.22 13.05 17.51
C ALA A 164 -14.48 12.39 16.14
N GLN A 165 -14.23 11.08 16.01
CA GLN A 165 -14.33 10.31 14.75
C GLN A 165 -13.43 10.84 13.64
N THR A 166 -12.28 11.40 14.01
CA THR A 166 -11.29 12.01 13.12
C THR A 166 -9.93 12.12 13.82
N TYR A 167 -8.91 12.64 13.13
CA TYR A 167 -7.64 13.01 13.74
C TYR A 167 -7.78 14.23 14.67
N ILE A 168 -7.18 14.12 15.86
CA ILE A 168 -7.16 15.15 16.89
C ILE A 168 -5.73 15.55 17.27
N VAL A 169 -5.63 16.75 17.84
CA VAL A 169 -4.43 17.26 18.52
C VAL A 169 -4.84 17.73 19.92
N ASP A 170 -4.21 17.17 20.94
CA ASP A 170 -4.49 17.49 22.33
C ASP A 170 -3.81 18.78 22.79
N PRO A 171 -4.40 19.50 23.75
CA PRO A 171 -3.72 20.61 24.37
C PRO A 171 -2.58 20.12 25.26
N GLY A 172 -1.46 20.83 25.22
CA GLY A 172 -0.30 20.51 26.06
C GLY A 172 1.03 20.66 25.34
N ASP A 173 2.07 20.15 26.00
CA ASP A 173 3.44 20.24 25.54
C ASP A 173 3.78 19.06 24.63
N TYR A 174 4.17 19.39 23.40
CA TYR A 174 4.78 18.50 22.44
C TYR A 174 6.29 18.71 22.46
N TYR A 175 7.04 17.61 22.42
CA TYR A 175 8.50 17.67 22.41
C TYR A 175 9.00 17.06 21.11
N PHE A 176 9.67 17.86 20.29
CA PHE A 176 10.47 17.38 19.17
C PHE A 176 11.88 17.07 19.66
N ALA A 177 12.46 15.96 19.22
CA ALA A 177 13.79 15.56 19.64
C ALA A 177 14.56 14.89 18.51
N ILE A 178 15.88 15.12 18.51
CA ILE A 178 16.82 14.31 17.74
C ILE A 178 17.56 13.35 18.67
N GLY A 179 18.00 12.21 18.13
CA GLY A 179 18.78 11.21 18.85
C GLY A 179 19.54 10.28 17.91
N SER A 180 20.46 9.49 18.45
CA SER A 180 21.13 8.41 17.69
C SER A 180 20.19 7.27 17.30
N ASP A 181 19.10 7.14 18.06
CA ASP A 181 18.04 6.15 17.93
C ASP A 181 16.81 6.66 18.73
N ALA A 182 15.71 5.92 18.67
CA ALA A 182 14.47 6.29 19.35
C ALA A 182 14.61 6.39 20.88
N HIS A 183 15.49 5.58 21.48
CA HIS A 183 15.67 5.55 22.93
C HIS A 183 16.48 6.75 23.43
N ASP A 184 17.56 7.11 22.72
CA ASP A 184 18.31 8.35 22.96
C ASP A 184 17.41 9.58 22.81
N ALA A 185 16.59 9.62 21.75
CA ALA A 185 15.64 10.71 21.54
C ALA A 185 14.60 10.78 22.67
N LEU A 186 14.09 9.66 23.16
CA LEU A 186 13.15 9.61 24.28
C LEU A 186 13.81 10.06 25.58
N ASN A 187 15.05 9.67 25.85
CA ASN A 187 15.78 10.16 27.02
C ASN A 187 15.96 11.69 26.98
N ASN A 188 16.21 12.26 25.80
CA ASN A 188 16.27 13.72 25.62
C ASN A 188 14.92 14.38 25.98
N VAL A 189 13.79 13.80 25.53
CA VAL A 189 12.44 14.26 25.88
C VAL A 189 12.16 14.16 27.38
N LEU A 190 12.42 13.01 28.00
CA LEU A 190 12.18 12.78 29.43
C LEU A 190 13.01 13.75 30.30
N ALA A 191 14.26 14.04 29.90
CA ALA A 191 15.08 15.05 30.55
C ALA A 191 14.48 16.46 30.42
N ALA A 192 13.93 16.81 29.25
CA ALA A 192 13.24 18.08 29.04
C ALA A 192 11.93 18.20 29.86
N GLN A 193 11.29 17.06 30.15
CA GLN A 193 10.15 16.95 31.07
C GLN A 193 10.55 16.95 32.55
N GLY A 194 11.85 16.91 32.85
CA GLY A 194 12.40 17.02 34.21
C GLY A 194 12.74 15.70 34.91
N HIS A 195 12.74 14.58 34.18
CA HIS A 195 13.16 13.27 34.69
C HIS A 195 14.67 13.08 34.58
N ALA A 196 15.22 12.15 35.38
CA ALA A 196 16.63 11.80 35.39
C ALA A 196 16.84 10.28 35.63
N GLU A 197 18.11 9.84 35.62
CA GLU A 197 18.50 8.45 35.95
C GLU A 197 17.97 7.98 37.32
N SER A 198 17.75 8.90 38.26
CA SER A 198 17.14 8.58 39.56
C SER A 198 15.69 8.13 39.47
N ASP A 199 15.01 8.47 38.38
CA ASP A 199 13.63 8.08 38.09
C ASP A 199 13.57 6.78 37.26
N GLY A 200 14.70 6.13 37.00
CA GLY A 200 14.78 4.87 36.24
C GLY A 200 15.20 5.03 34.79
N MET A 201 15.65 6.22 34.37
CA MET A 201 16.21 6.37 33.03
C MET A 201 17.49 5.53 32.85
N THR A 202 17.65 4.91 31.69
CA THR A 202 18.82 4.08 31.34
C THR A 202 20.09 4.89 31.12
N ALA A 203 19.95 6.16 30.74
CA ALA A 203 21.01 7.13 30.55
C ALA A 203 20.49 8.56 30.69
N ALA A 204 21.37 9.52 31.00
CA ALA A 204 21.02 10.93 31.03
C ALA A 204 20.69 11.47 29.62
N GLY A 205 19.58 12.22 29.50
CA GLY A 205 19.22 12.93 28.27
C GLY A 205 19.89 14.30 28.13
N ASP A 206 19.89 14.82 26.91
CA ASP A 206 20.38 16.14 26.53
C ASP A 206 19.22 17.04 26.07
N THR A 207 18.82 17.98 26.93
CA THR A 207 17.74 18.93 26.64
C THR A 207 18.04 19.85 25.45
N ALA A 208 19.32 20.05 25.10
CA ALA A 208 19.69 20.86 23.93
C ALA A 208 19.35 20.19 22.59
N LYS A 209 19.05 18.88 22.60
CA LYS A 209 18.56 18.13 21.44
C LYS A 209 17.03 18.09 21.35
N THR A 210 16.35 18.90 22.18
CA THR A 210 14.89 18.96 22.22
C THR A 210 14.37 20.35 21.89
N TYR A 211 13.16 20.40 21.38
CA TYR A 211 12.38 21.61 21.20
C TYR A 211 10.96 21.39 21.71
N GLN A 212 10.53 22.22 22.65
CA GLN A 212 9.17 22.19 23.18
C GLN A 212 8.28 23.13 22.37
N TRP A 213 7.13 22.62 21.94
CA TRP A 213 6.05 23.40 21.36
C TRP A 213 4.76 23.11 22.13
N THR A 214 4.04 24.16 22.52
CA THR A 214 2.80 24.01 23.28
C THR A 214 1.60 24.26 22.38
N TRP A 215 0.69 23.28 22.31
CA TRP A 215 -0.65 23.49 21.75
C TRP A 215 -1.54 24.11 22.83
N GLU A 216 -1.79 25.41 22.72
CA GLU A 216 -2.73 26.11 23.60
C GLU A 216 -4.17 25.89 23.14
N GLY A 217 -5.08 25.55 24.05
CA GLY A 217 -6.52 25.47 23.79
C GLY A 217 -7.19 24.26 24.43
N ASP A 218 -8.31 23.85 23.83
CA ASP A 218 -8.97 22.57 24.05
C ASP A 218 -8.47 21.55 23.00
N VAL A 219 -8.97 20.31 23.05
CA VAL A 219 -8.72 19.29 22.02
C VAL A 219 -9.16 19.84 20.65
N ASP A 220 -8.23 19.87 19.70
CA ASP A 220 -8.48 20.29 18.34
C ASP A 220 -8.87 19.09 17.48
N ALA A 221 -10.09 19.10 16.99
CA ALA A 221 -10.61 18.09 16.06
C ALA A 221 -10.82 18.65 14.64
N ASP A 222 -10.31 19.85 14.36
CA ASP A 222 -10.56 20.57 13.11
C ASP A 222 -9.35 20.51 12.16
N THR A 223 -8.12 20.74 12.66
CA THR A 223 -6.93 20.97 11.82
C THR A 223 -6.63 19.84 10.83
N PHE A 224 -6.88 18.59 11.25
CA PHE A 224 -6.63 17.38 10.45
C PHE A 224 -7.91 16.59 10.16
N SER A 225 -9.07 17.27 10.19
CA SER A 225 -10.36 16.64 9.90
C SER A 225 -10.70 16.50 8.43
N VAL A 226 -9.95 17.18 7.57
CA VAL A 226 -10.11 17.16 6.12
C VAL A 226 -8.77 16.75 5.52
N SER A 227 -8.79 15.78 4.61
CA SER A 227 -7.59 15.33 3.92
C SER A 227 -7.07 16.39 2.95
N ASP A 228 -5.84 16.20 2.46
CA ASP A 228 -5.18 17.14 1.54
C ASP A 228 -5.98 17.41 0.26
N ASN A 229 -6.82 16.47 -0.16
CA ASN A 229 -7.67 16.61 -1.35
C ASN A 229 -9.04 17.26 -1.07
N GLY A 230 -9.33 17.62 0.19
CA GLY A 230 -10.57 18.26 0.60
C GLY A 230 -11.67 17.30 1.05
N THR A 231 -11.38 16.01 1.26
CA THR A 231 -12.38 15.03 1.74
C THR A 231 -12.45 15.02 3.25
N GLN A 232 -13.67 15.06 3.80
CA GLN A 232 -13.89 14.94 5.24
C GLN A 232 -13.49 13.54 5.72
N ILE A 233 -12.59 13.49 6.69
CA ILE A 233 -12.17 12.26 7.36
C ILE A 233 -13.22 11.93 8.43
N THR A 234 -13.69 10.68 8.41
CA THR A 234 -14.67 10.12 9.36
C THR A 234 -14.35 8.65 9.61
N ASN A 235 -14.97 8.03 10.62
CA ASN A 235 -14.83 6.58 10.83
C ASN A 235 -15.27 5.80 9.58
N LYS A 236 -14.41 4.91 9.10
CA LYS A 236 -14.66 3.99 7.99
C LYS A 236 -14.46 2.53 8.38
N LEU A 237 -13.75 2.27 9.46
CA LEU A 237 -13.30 0.93 9.86
C LEU A 237 -13.80 0.51 11.24
N SER A 238 -14.59 1.36 11.92
CA SER A 238 -15.10 1.09 13.27
C SER A 238 -16.49 0.43 13.30
N GLU A 239 -17.24 0.44 12.19
CA GLU A 239 -18.62 -0.05 12.17
C GLU A 239 -19.05 -0.63 10.81
N GLY A 240 -20.22 -1.28 10.79
CA GLY A 240 -20.82 -1.82 9.57
C GLY A 240 -20.11 -3.06 9.01
N ASP A 241 -20.32 -3.32 7.73
CA ASP A 241 -19.81 -4.53 7.06
C ASP A 241 -18.29 -4.51 6.83
N TYR A 242 -17.68 -3.32 6.84
CA TYR A 242 -16.24 -3.13 6.62
C TYR A 242 -15.47 -2.91 7.93
N ALA A 243 -16.12 -3.09 9.08
CA ALA A 243 -15.47 -2.94 10.38
C ALA A 243 -14.23 -3.85 10.50
N MET A 244 -13.14 -3.22 10.95
CA MET A 244 -11.90 -3.90 11.35
C MET A 244 -11.91 -4.22 12.84
N ASP A 245 -12.67 -3.49 13.67
CA ASP A 245 -12.83 -3.85 15.08
C ASP A 245 -13.86 -4.98 15.21
N TYR A 246 -13.42 -6.13 15.73
CA TYR A 246 -14.32 -7.27 15.94
C TYR A 246 -15.45 -6.97 16.92
N ASN A 247 -15.25 -6.01 17.83
CA ASN A 247 -16.29 -5.55 18.76
C ASN A 247 -17.50 -4.93 18.05
N ALA A 248 -17.37 -4.49 16.79
CA ALA A 248 -18.50 -4.04 15.98
C ALA A 248 -19.50 -5.18 15.68
N PHE A 249 -19.00 -6.42 15.61
CA PHE A 249 -19.82 -7.61 15.37
C PHE A 249 -20.25 -8.29 16.68
N GLU A 250 -19.34 -8.38 17.65
CA GLU A 250 -19.60 -8.99 18.95
C GLU A 250 -18.98 -8.13 20.07
N PRO A 251 -19.73 -7.16 20.64
CA PRO A 251 -19.21 -6.21 21.60
C PRO A 251 -18.59 -6.85 22.84
N GLY A 252 -17.42 -6.35 23.25
CA GLY A 252 -16.70 -6.82 24.44
C GLY A 252 -15.88 -8.10 24.21
N THR A 253 -15.73 -8.52 22.95
CA THR A 253 -14.90 -9.67 22.59
C THR A 253 -13.42 -9.34 22.65
N VAL A 254 -13.02 -8.19 22.12
CA VAL A 254 -11.60 -7.78 22.03
C VAL A 254 -11.32 -6.69 23.04
N THR A 255 -10.31 -6.93 23.87
CA THR A 255 -9.68 -5.89 24.71
C THR A 255 -8.41 -5.44 24.01
N TYR A 256 -8.34 -4.14 23.67
CA TYR A 256 -7.15 -3.52 23.11
C TYR A 256 -6.21 -3.05 24.21
N LEU A 257 -4.91 -3.16 23.95
CA LEU A 257 -3.85 -2.72 24.84
C LEU A 257 -3.93 -1.21 25.06
N THR A 258 -3.98 -0.81 26.32
CA THR A 258 -3.87 0.59 26.72
C THR A 258 -2.71 0.78 27.68
N ARG A 259 -1.97 1.87 27.49
CA ARG A 259 -0.89 2.25 28.42
C ARG A 259 -1.41 2.71 29.78
N ALA A 260 -2.73 2.96 29.91
CA ALA A 260 -3.36 3.27 31.19
C ALA A 260 -3.55 2.04 32.11
N ASP A 261 -3.55 0.82 31.55
CA ASP A 261 -3.63 -0.44 32.31
C ASP A 261 -2.92 -1.59 31.58
N TRP A 262 -1.60 -1.58 31.67
CA TRP A 262 -0.76 -2.61 31.05
C TRP A 262 -1.11 -4.03 31.50
N ASN A 263 -1.39 -4.26 32.78
CA ASN A 263 -1.65 -5.60 33.30
C ASN A 263 -3.04 -6.11 32.89
N GLY A 264 -4.06 -5.24 32.93
CA GLY A 264 -5.43 -5.62 32.60
C GLY A 264 -5.68 -5.79 31.11
N THR A 265 -4.85 -5.17 30.25
CA THR A 265 -5.09 -5.13 28.81
C THR A 265 -3.97 -5.71 27.95
N PHE A 266 -2.93 -6.30 28.56
CA PHE A 266 -1.86 -6.94 27.80
C PHE A 266 -2.44 -7.97 26.80
N PRO A 267 -2.03 -7.96 25.52
CA PRO A 267 -2.55 -8.85 24.50
C PRO A 267 -2.48 -10.33 24.89
N THR A 268 -3.56 -11.06 24.64
CA THR A 268 -3.63 -12.51 24.80
C THR A 268 -4.00 -13.18 23.48
N THR A 269 -3.77 -14.49 23.37
CA THR A 269 -4.23 -15.25 22.21
C THR A 269 -5.75 -15.43 22.28
N TYR A 270 -6.45 -14.88 21.29
CA TYR A 270 -7.89 -15.11 21.12
C TYR A 270 -8.14 -16.48 20.51
N GLU A 271 -8.85 -17.36 21.23
CA GLU A 271 -9.20 -18.71 20.77
C GLU A 271 -10.72 -18.93 20.70
N GLY A 272 -11.16 -19.74 19.75
CA GLY A 272 -12.55 -20.21 19.68
C GLY A 272 -13.55 -19.23 19.07
N LEU A 273 -13.11 -18.14 18.45
CA LEU A 273 -14.03 -17.26 17.72
C LEU A 273 -14.67 -18.03 16.56
N THR A 274 -16.00 -18.02 16.51
CA THR A 274 -16.78 -18.66 15.45
C THR A 274 -17.41 -17.62 14.56
N ALA A 275 -17.20 -17.74 13.24
CA ALA A 275 -17.94 -16.95 12.28
C ALA A 275 -19.44 -17.27 12.37
N SER A 276 -20.25 -16.30 12.77
CA SER A 276 -21.70 -16.41 12.87
C SER A 276 -22.38 -15.12 12.38
N GLY A 277 -23.70 -15.17 12.12
CA GLY A 277 -24.47 -14.02 11.67
C GLY A 277 -23.86 -13.31 10.47
N ARG A 278 -23.76 -11.97 10.53
CA ARG A 278 -23.25 -11.14 9.44
C ARG A 278 -21.79 -11.44 9.09
N VAL A 279 -20.94 -11.76 10.07
CA VAL A 279 -19.53 -12.12 9.81
C VAL A 279 -19.44 -13.35 8.92
N ALA A 280 -20.29 -14.37 9.14
CA ALA A 280 -20.30 -15.57 8.30
C ALA A 280 -20.73 -15.29 6.85
N GLU A 281 -21.67 -14.35 6.65
CA GLU A 281 -22.11 -13.90 5.32
C GLU A 281 -21.00 -13.14 4.58
N LEU A 282 -20.36 -12.18 5.24
CA LEU A 282 -19.28 -11.37 4.67
C LEU A 282 -18.06 -12.22 4.29
N LEU A 283 -17.69 -13.18 5.14
CA LEU A 283 -16.64 -14.16 4.84
C LEU A 283 -16.97 -15.04 3.63
N GLY A 284 -18.25 -15.11 3.25
CA GLY A 284 -18.71 -15.78 2.04
C GLY A 284 -18.38 -15.05 0.75
N ASN A 285 -17.91 -13.79 0.79
CA ASN A 285 -17.62 -12.95 -0.38
C ASN A 285 -18.75 -13.00 -1.43
N ASP A 286 -19.97 -12.89 -0.93
CA ASP A 286 -21.21 -13.06 -1.71
C ASP A 286 -22.35 -12.40 -0.95
N PHE A 287 -22.17 -11.12 -0.69
CA PHE A 287 -23.03 -10.35 0.19
C PHE A 287 -23.76 -9.22 -0.55
N ILE A 288 -23.51 -9.10 -1.86
CA ILE A 288 -24.25 -8.23 -2.77
C ILE A 288 -24.97 -9.11 -3.79
N GLU A 289 -26.29 -8.94 -3.90
CA GLU A 289 -27.09 -9.62 -4.93
C GLU A 289 -27.00 -8.84 -6.24
N LEU A 290 -26.88 -9.53 -7.38
CA LEU A 290 -26.89 -8.88 -8.69
C LEU A 290 -28.34 -8.69 -9.15
N GLU A 291 -28.65 -7.48 -9.58
CA GLU A 291 -29.91 -7.21 -10.26
C GLU A 291 -29.86 -7.73 -11.70
N THR A 292 -31.01 -8.10 -12.26
CA THR A 292 -31.06 -8.77 -13.59
C THR A 292 -31.98 -8.13 -14.60
N ASP A 293 -32.78 -7.14 -14.19
CA ASP A 293 -33.83 -6.55 -15.01
C ASP A 293 -34.02 -5.04 -14.82
N GLU A 294 -33.00 -4.33 -14.31
CA GLU A 294 -33.05 -2.86 -14.22
C GLU A 294 -32.99 -2.18 -15.60
N ASP A 295 -33.49 -0.94 -15.66
CA ASP A 295 -33.37 -0.11 -16.86
C ASP A 295 -31.96 0.49 -16.96
N THR A 296 -31.17 -0.08 -17.88
CA THR A 296 -29.80 0.32 -18.19
C THR A 296 -29.68 0.97 -19.56
N SER A 297 -30.81 1.35 -20.19
CA SER A 297 -30.86 1.81 -21.59
C SER A 297 -30.17 3.16 -21.84
N ASP A 298 -29.90 3.94 -20.79
CA ASP A 298 -29.14 5.19 -20.83
C ASP A 298 -27.63 5.00 -20.67
N ILE A 299 -27.16 3.81 -20.28
CA ILE A 299 -25.73 3.50 -20.12
C ILE A 299 -25.21 2.93 -21.44
N VAL A 300 -24.35 3.70 -22.11
CA VAL A 300 -23.86 3.38 -23.46
C VAL A 300 -22.58 2.55 -23.37
N PHE A 301 -22.49 1.44 -24.09
CA PHE A 301 -21.22 0.72 -24.33
C PHE A 301 -21.09 0.45 -25.83
N GLY A 302 -19.88 0.49 -26.36
CA GLY A 302 -19.61 0.21 -27.77
C GLY A 302 -20.04 1.31 -28.74
N ASP A 303 -20.03 2.59 -28.32
CA ASP A 303 -20.27 3.70 -29.25
C ASP A 303 -19.20 3.74 -30.35
N THR A 304 -19.64 3.92 -31.59
CA THR A 304 -18.78 4.03 -32.78
C THR A 304 -18.83 5.42 -33.42
N SER A 305 -19.53 6.37 -32.80
CA SER A 305 -19.74 7.71 -33.35
C SER A 305 -18.48 8.58 -33.33
N SER A 306 -17.60 8.33 -32.36
CA SER A 306 -16.37 9.07 -32.13
C SER A 306 -15.14 8.44 -32.77
N ALA A 307 -14.17 9.27 -33.19
CA ALA A 307 -12.84 8.85 -33.62
C ALA A 307 -11.79 8.90 -32.50
N LEU A 308 -12.15 9.33 -31.29
CA LEU A 308 -11.26 9.47 -30.13
C LEU A 308 -10.62 8.14 -29.76
N THR A 309 -9.33 8.18 -29.40
CA THR A 309 -8.55 7.01 -28.96
C THR A 309 -7.84 7.31 -27.65
N ILE A 310 -7.33 6.28 -26.98
CA ILE A 310 -6.56 6.45 -25.74
C ILE A 310 -5.33 7.36 -25.95
N ASN A 311 -4.77 7.39 -27.16
CA ASN A 311 -3.64 8.25 -27.51
C ASN A 311 -3.98 9.74 -27.43
N ASP A 312 -5.26 10.12 -27.63
CA ASP A 312 -5.74 11.50 -27.55
C ASP A 312 -5.93 11.96 -26.09
N MET A 313 -5.95 11.02 -25.15
CA MET A 313 -6.11 11.24 -23.72
C MET A 313 -4.78 11.27 -22.96
N LYS A 314 -3.66 11.09 -23.66
CA LYS A 314 -2.32 11.20 -23.06
C LYS A 314 -2.13 12.57 -22.41
N GLY A 315 -1.89 12.61 -21.11
CA GLY A 315 -1.70 13.85 -20.33
C GLY A 315 -2.98 14.67 -20.16
N ALA A 316 -4.15 14.11 -20.44
CA ALA A 316 -5.42 14.77 -20.15
C ALA A 316 -5.69 14.74 -18.63
N ASP A 317 -6.26 15.82 -18.10
CA ASP A 317 -6.70 15.89 -16.70
C ASP A 317 -7.76 14.80 -16.43
N PHE A 318 -7.83 14.34 -15.17
CA PHE A 318 -8.80 13.32 -14.77
C PHE A 318 -10.25 13.75 -15.04
N ASP A 319 -10.57 15.04 -14.90
CA ASP A 319 -11.93 15.54 -15.09
C ASP A 319 -12.23 16.01 -16.54
N ASP A 320 -11.35 15.68 -17.51
CA ASP A 320 -11.55 16.03 -18.92
C ASP A 320 -12.83 15.36 -19.49
N GLU A 321 -13.73 16.16 -20.07
CA GLU A 321 -15.02 15.68 -20.59
C GLU A 321 -14.91 14.59 -21.66
N ARG A 322 -13.76 14.52 -22.35
CA ARG A 322 -13.48 13.51 -23.39
C ARG A 322 -13.34 12.10 -22.82
N TRP A 323 -13.11 11.94 -21.50
CA TRP A 323 -13.07 10.61 -20.88
C TRP A 323 -14.40 9.87 -21.06
N SER A 324 -15.54 10.54 -20.88
CA SER A 324 -16.85 9.92 -21.10
C SER A 324 -17.01 9.43 -22.53
N GLU A 325 -16.59 10.24 -23.51
CA GLU A 325 -16.63 9.88 -24.93
C GLU A 325 -15.74 8.65 -25.22
N LEU A 326 -14.55 8.57 -24.63
CA LEU A 326 -13.66 7.41 -24.79
C LEU A 326 -14.26 6.14 -24.17
N ILE A 327 -14.76 6.25 -22.93
CA ILE A 327 -15.28 5.13 -22.15
C ILE A 327 -16.57 4.57 -22.77
N ASP A 328 -17.38 5.40 -23.42
CA ASP A 328 -18.59 4.95 -24.14
C ASP A 328 -18.28 4.07 -25.34
N LYS A 329 -17.08 4.16 -25.90
CA LYS A 329 -16.63 3.31 -27.01
C LYS A 329 -16.26 1.90 -26.57
N VAL A 330 -15.82 1.73 -25.32
CA VAL A 330 -15.46 0.42 -24.78
C VAL A 330 -16.71 -0.46 -24.75
N THR A 331 -16.63 -1.66 -25.31
CA THR A 331 -17.72 -2.64 -25.18
C THR A 331 -17.65 -3.31 -23.82
N LEU A 332 -18.79 -3.76 -23.29
CA LEU A 332 -18.81 -4.50 -22.03
C LEU A 332 -17.91 -5.75 -22.10
N GLN A 333 -17.89 -6.45 -23.25
CA GLN A 333 -17.01 -7.60 -23.45
C GLN A 333 -15.52 -7.23 -23.37
N GLU A 334 -15.09 -6.13 -23.99
CA GLU A 334 -13.70 -5.65 -23.91
C GLU A 334 -13.28 -5.35 -22.47
N TYR A 335 -14.15 -4.72 -21.67
CA TYR A 335 -13.88 -4.50 -20.25
C TYR A 335 -13.72 -5.83 -19.49
N LEU A 336 -14.63 -6.79 -19.70
CA LEU A 336 -14.58 -8.08 -18.99
C LEU A 336 -13.31 -8.86 -19.32
N ASP A 337 -12.86 -8.82 -20.57
CA ASP A 337 -11.62 -9.47 -21.01
C ASP A 337 -10.37 -8.76 -20.46
N PHE A 338 -10.38 -7.43 -20.44
CA PHE A 338 -9.33 -6.60 -19.84
C PHE A 338 -9.19 -6.87 -18.33
N ALA A 339 -10.30 -6.77 -17.61
CA ALA A 339 -10.30 -6.83 -16.15
C ALA A 339 -9.98 -8.24 -15.64
N ALA A 340 -10.38 -9.32 -16.33
CA ALA A 340 -10.20 -10.68 -15.81
C ALA A 340 -8.76 -11.23 -15.85
N ASN A 341 -7.87 -10.63 -16.65
CA ASN A 341 -6.59 -11.26 -17.05
C ASN A 341 -5.36 -10.38 -16.76
N ALA A 342 -5.26 -9.82 -15.55
CA ALA A 342 -4.14 -8.94 -15.18
C ALA A 342 -2.88 -9.65 -14.66
N PHE A 343 -2.76 -10.98 -14.81
CA PHE A 343 -1.58 -11.73 -14.37
C PHE A 343 -0.43 -11.54 -15.39
N HIS A 344 0.53 -10.67 -15.06
CA HIS A 344 1.63 -10.24 -15.94
C HIS A 344 1.18 -9.67 -17.30
N ALA A 345 -0.06 -9.20 -17.38
CA ALA A 345 -0.68 -8.75 -18.62
C ALA A 345 -1.56 -7.52 -18.39
N ILE A 346 -1.70 -6.72 -19.45
CA ILE A 346 -2.62 -5.58 -19.54
C ILE A 346 -3.42 -5.81 -20.82
N GLY A 347 -4.72 -6.10 -20.68
CA GLY A 347 -5.57 -6.42 -21.82
C GLY A 347 -5.67 -5.26 -22.82
N GLY A 348 -5.72 -5.60 -24.12
CA GLY A 348 -6.00 -4.61 -25.15
C GLY A 348 -7.50 -4.27 -25.25
N MET A 349 -7.81 -3.07 -25.75
CA MET A 349 -9.17 -2.67 -26.12
C MET A 349 -9.15 -2.04 -27.51
N GLU A 350 -9.67 -2.76 -28.50
CA GLU A 350 -9.58 -2.35 -29.91
C GLU A 350 -10.41 -1.10 -30.20
N SER A 351 -11.58 -0.97 -29.56
CA SER A 351 -12.52 0.16 -29.73
C SER A 351 -11.88 1.54 -29.45
N ILE A 352 -10.92 1.59 -28.52
CA ILE A 352 -10.19 2.81 -28.13
C ILE A 352 -8.73 2.80 -28.57
N GLY A 353 -8.29 1.76 -29.28
CA GLY A 353 -6.92 1.63 -29.78
C GLY A 353 -5.87 1.31 -28.72
N LEU A 354 -6.25 0.80 -27.54
CA LEU A 354 -5.32 0.37 -26.49
C LEU A 354 -4.69 -0.98 -26.89
N PRO A 355 -3.36 -1.06 -27.10
CA PRO A 355 -2.70 -2.32 -27.39
C PRO A 355 -2.65 -3.22 -26.15
N GLU A 356 -2.57 -4.53 -26.37
CA GLU A 356 -2.20 -5.48 -25.32
C GLU A 356 -0.73 -5.23 -24.91
N MET A 357 -0.48 -5.21 -23.60
CA MET A 357 0.84 -4.96 -23.01
C MET A 357 1.11 -5.96 -21.88
N THR A 358 2.31 -5.90 -21.32
CA THR A 358 2.75 -6.79 -20.24
C THR A 358 3.08 -6.00 -18.98
N SER A 359 2.91 -6.64 -17.84
CA SER A 359 3.30 -6.16 -16.51
C SER A 359 4.18 -7.21 -15.84
N ASP A 360 4.95 -6.84 -14.82
CA ASP A 360 5.78 -7.83 -14.13
C ASP A 360 6.05 -7.50 -12.67
N ASP A 361 6.34 -8.56 -11.89
CA ASP A 361 7.04 -8.42 -10.60
C ASP A 361 8.49 -8.00 -10.85
N GLY A 362 9.24 -7.45 -9.91
CA GLY A 362 8.84 -7.10 -8.55
C GLY A 362 9.77 -6.05 -7.92
N PRO A 363 9.73 -5.85 -6.59
CA PRO A 363 10.52 -4.83 -5.89
C PRO A 363 12.04 -4.89 -6.12
N GLY A 364 12.55 -6.04 -6.58
CA GLY A 364 13.97 -6.23 -6.89
C GLY A 364 14.35 -5.98 -8.35
N GLY A 365 13.39 -5.68 -9.24
CA GLY A 365 13.54 -5.70 -10.70
C GLY A 365 12.68 -6.80 -11.32
N SER A 366 12.63 -6.88 -12.66
CA SER A 366 11.75 -7.82 -13.36
C SER A 366 12.00 -9.30 -13.02
N ASP A 367 10.92 -10.04 -12.77
CA ASP A 367 10.96 -11.45 -12.39
C ASP A 367 11.04 -12.39 -13.59
N SER A 368 10.51 -11.95 -14.72
CA SER A 368 10.27 -12.79 -15.89
C SER A 368 11.00 -12.32 -17.15
N HIS A 369 11.62 -11.13 -17.12
CA HIS A 369 12.30 -10.53 -18.27
C HIS A 369 13.77 -10.19 -17.99
N TYR A 370 14.61 -10.37 -19.00
CA TYR A 370 16.05 -10.14 -18.93
C TYR A 370 16.49 -9.02 -19.89
N LEU A 371 17.54 -8.28 -19.51
CA LEU A 371 18.13 -7.21 -20.35
C LEU A 371 18.54 -7.67 -21.78
N THR A 372 18.75 -8.97 -21.98
CA THR A 372 19.13 -9.56 -23.26
C THR A 372 17.96 -9.82 -24.22
N GLU A 373 16.71 -9.69 -23.77
CA GLU A 373 15.52 -10.01 -24.57
C GLU A 373 15.15 -8.90 -25.58
N GLY A 374 15.87 -7.78 -25.57
CA GLY A 374 15.30 -6.50 -26.04
C GLY A 374 14.22 -6.06 -25.05
N GLN A 375 13.58 -4.91 -25.16
CA GLN A 375 12.72 -4.63 -26.30
C GLN A 375 12.35 -3.14 -26.36
N TYR A 376 13.04 -2.43 -27.25
CA TYR A 376 12.33 -1.60 -28.22
C TYR A 376 12.42 -2.38 -29.56
N GLN A 377 11.32 -3.03 -29.98
CA GLN A 377 11.18 -3.77 -31.27
C GLN A 377 11.78 -5.19 -31.40
N GLY A 378 11.97 -5.95 -30.31
CA GLY A 378 12.26 -7.39 -30.41
C GLY A 378 13.63 -7.74 -31.02
N GLN A 379 14.61 -6.83 -30.92
CA GLN A 379 16.01 -7.10 -31.22
C GLN A 379 16.81 -7.02 -29.92
N PRO A 380 17.61 -8.05 -29.57
CA PRO A 380 18.58 -7.94 -28.49
C PRO A 380 19.52 -6.75 -28.73
N TYR A 381 19.95 -6.08 -27.66
CA TYR A 381 21.00 -5.08 -27.75
C TYR A 381 22.27 -5.71 -28.36
N ALA A 382 22.98 -4.97 -29.20
CA ALA A 382 24.14 -5.48 -29.96
C ALA A 382 25.27 -6.02 -29.07
N ASP A 383 25.29 -5.62 -27.81
CA ASP A 383 26.25 -5.98 -26.77
C ASP A 383 25.64 -6.89 -25.68
N ALA A 384 24.43 -7.45 -25.88
CA ALA A 384 23.76 -8.34 -24.93
C ALA A 384 24.62 -9.55 -24.50
N GLU A 385 25.51 -10.04 -25.37
CA GLU A 385 26.45 -11.13 -25.07
C GLU A 385 27.51 -10.75 -24.01
N ASN A 386 27.66 -9.46 -23.67
CA ASN A 386 28.69 -8.96 -22.77
C ASN A 386 28.23 -8.78 -21.31
N TYR A 387 26.95 -9.00 -20.99
CA TYR A 387 26.39 -8.81 -19.65
C TYR A 387 26.06 -10.15 -18.97
N ASN A 388 26.31 -10.25 -17.66
CA ASN A 388 25.76 -11.33 -16.83
C ASN A 388 24.29 -11.03 -16.51
N TYR A 389 23.45 -12.05 -16.65
CA TYR A 389 21.99 -11.96 -16.83
C TYR A 389 21.20 -11.59 -15.56
N GLY A 390 20.25 -10.64 -15.66
CA GLY A 390 19.22 -10.36 -14.66
C GLY A 390 18.91 -8.87 -14.48
N THR A 391 17.64 -8.53 -14.31
CA THR A 391 17.18 -7.21 -13.80
C THR A 391 17.02 -7.21 -12.28
N ARG A 392 16.98 -8.40 -11.65
CA ARG A 392 16.96 -8.58 -10.19
C ARG A 392 18.30 -8.31 -9.51
N VAL A 393 18.70 -7.05 -9.44
CA VAL A 393 20.02 -6.64 -8.87
C VAL A 393 19.90 -5.59 -7.77
N ALA A 394 18.71 -5.40 -7.19
CA ALA A 394 18.47 -4.43 -6.13
C ALA A 394 18.90 -4.96 -4.73
N PRO A 395 19.26 -4.06 -3.78
CA PRO A 395 19.17 -4.40 -2.37
C PRO A 395 17.74 -4.81 -2.01
N SER A 396 17.58 -5.66 -0.99
CA SER A 396 16.25 -5.91 -0.46
C SER A 396 15.64 -4.61 0.08
N PRO A 397 14.32 -4.40 -0.02
CA PRO A 397 13.63 -3.25 0.57
C PRO A 397 14.04 -2.96 2.03
N VAL A 398 14.17 -3.99 2.88
CA VAL A 398 14.60 -3.80 4.27
C VAL A 398 16.03 -3.24 4.36
N ASN A 399 16.94 -3.70 3.49
CA ASN A 399 18.29 -3.13 3.41
C ASN A 399 18.29 -1.68 2.92
N LEU A 400 17.34 -1.30 2.07
CA LEU A 400 17.17 0.08 1.63
C LEU A 400 16.67 0.97 2.79
N ALA A 401 15.73 0.49 3.60
CA ALA A 401 15.30 1.20 4.81
C ALA A 401 16.45 1.41 5.81
N TYR A 402 17.33 0.42 6.00
CA TYR A 402 18.54 0.56 6.84
C TYR A 402 19.50 1.65 6.38
N SER A 403 19.36 2.13 5.13
CA SER A 403 20.16 3.26 4.65
C SER A 403 19.70 4.59 5.23
N TRP A 404 18.43 4.71 5.68
CA TRP A 404 17.82 5.96 6.12
C TRP A 404 18.08 7.12 5.15
N ASN A 405 18.01 6.85 3.85
CA ASN A 405 18.39 7.80 2.80
C ASN A 405 17.33 7.80 1.68
N LYS A 406 16.53 8.87 1.64
CA LYS A 406 15.40 8.98 0.71
C LYS A 406 15.88 9.26 -0.71
N GLU A 407 17.03 9.92 -0.88
CA GLU A 407 17.67 10.11 -2.20
C GLU A 407 18.07 8.78 -2.83
N LEU A 408 18.71 7.90 -2.05
CA LEU A 408 19.11 6.56 -2.49
C LEU A 408 17.89 5.69 -2.78
N ALA A 409 16.81 5.86 -2.02
CA ALA A 409 15.56 5.17 -2.28
C ALA A 409 14.90 5.66 -3.59
N TYR A 410 14.94 6.97 -3.84
CA TYR A 410 14.50 7.55 -5.11
C TYR A 410 15.32 7.02 -6.29
N GLU A 411 16.66 7.08 -6.21
CA GLU A 411 17.56 6.52 -7.23
C GLU A 411 17.34 5.02 -7.43
N ASN A 412 17.07 4.27 -6.36
CA ASN A 412 16.72 2.85 -6.44
C ASN A 412 15.44 2.64 -7.25
N GLY A 413 14.39 3.43 -6.99
CA GLY A 413 13.16 3.42 -7.77
C GLY A 413 13.37 3.74 -9.25
N GLU A 414 14.16 4.79 -9.54
CA GLU A 414 14.51 5.18 -10.91
C GLU A 414 15.19 4.03 -11.66
N ILE A 415 16.16 3.38 -11.04
CA ILE A 415 16.98 2.36 -11.70
C ILE A 415 16.26 1.02 -11.78
N ILE A 416 15.68 0.55 -10.69
CA ILE A 416 15.20 -0.83 -10.57
C ILE A 416 13.83 -1.01 -11.22
N LEU A 417 12.91 -0.08 -11.00
CA LEU A 417 11.57 -0.14 -11.58
C LEU A 417 11.48 0.77 -12.81
N GLY A 418 11.97 2.01 -12.70
CA GLY A 418 11.91 3.02 -13.75
C GLY A 418 12.60 2.62 -15.06
N GLU A 419 13.88 2.34 -15.03
CA GLU A 419 14.62 1.94 -16.23
C GLU A 419 14.17 0.54 -16.71
N SER A 420 13.75 -0.37 -15.83
CA SER A 420 13.16 -1.66 -16.23
C SER A 420 11.90 -1.46 -17.08
N THR A 421 11.00 -0.56 -16.68
CA THR A 421 9.82 -0.18 -17.47
C THR A 421 10.20 0.23 -18.88
N LEU A 422 11.21 1.09 -19.02
CA LEU A 422 11.62 1.63 -20.32
C LEU A 422 12.35 0.61 -21.20
N VAL A 423 13.25 -0.18 -20.61
CA VAL A 423 14.10 -1.13 -21.34
C VAL A 423 13.34 -2.39 -21.74
N LEU A 424 12.44 -2.86 -20.88
CA LEU A 424 11.69 -4.11 -21.08
C LEU A 424 10.28 -3.87 -21.64
N ASN A 425 9.87 -2.60 -21.78
CA ASN A 425 8.52 -2.22 -22.22
C ASN A 425 7.44 -2.84 -21.29
N LEU A 426 7.61 -2.61 -19.98
CA LEU A 426 6.71 -3.06 -18.90
C LEU A 426 6.07 -1.84 -18.24
N PRO A 427 4.95 -1.31 -18.74
CA PRO A 427 4.36 -0.09 -18.19
C PRO A 427 3.98 -0.17 -16.72
N ILE A 428 3.65 -1.37 -16.24
CA ILE A 428 3.32 -1.64 -14.84
C ILE A 428 4.39 -2.52 -14.22
N MET A 429 4.98 -2.05 -13.13
CA MET A 429 5.89 -2.81 -12.28
C MET A 429 5.25 -3.04 -10.90
N ILE A 430 5.24 -4.29 -10.43
CA ILE A 430 4.56 -4.70 -9.20
C ILE A 430 5.49 -4.58 -7.99
N GLY A 431 5.62 -3.37 -7.48
CA GLY A 431 6.36 -2.98 -6.29
C GLY A 431 6.34 -1.46 -6.15
N PRO A 432 6.87 -0.86 -5.08
CA PRO A 432 7.49 -1.53 -3.94
C PRO A 432 6.48 -2.30 -3.08
N ALA A 433 7.01 -3.24 -2.28
CA ALA A 433 6.24 -3.91 -1.25
C ALA A 433 6.54 -3.26 0.12
N MET A 434 5.50 -2.94 0.91
CA MET A 434 5.68 -2.03 2.05
C MET A 434 4.78 -2.31 3.25
N ASN A 435 4.28 -3.54 3.44
CA ASN A 435 3.53 -3.86 4.65
C ASN A 435 4.40 -3.70 5.91
N THR A 436 3.80 -3.31 7.03
CA THR A 436 4.49 -3.09 8.30
C THR A 436 5.18 -4.37 8.80
N HIS A 437 6.40 -4.25 9.35
CA HIS A 437 7.02 -5.33 10.12
C HIS A 437 6.37 -5.45 11.51
N ARG A 438 5.14 -5.95 11.53
CA ARG A 438 4.40 -6.15 12.79
C ARG A 438 5.11 -7.13 13.73
N HIS A 439 5.70 -8.19 13.18
CA HIS A 439 6.47 -9.17 13.93
C HIS A 439 7.66 -9.73 13.11
N ALA A 440 8.73 -10.13 13.80
CA ALA A 440 9.98 -10.57 13.17
C ALA A 440 9.90 -11.90 12.39
N TYR A 441 8.80 -12.65 12.53
CA TYR A 441 8.62 -13.97 11.90
C TYR A 441 7.89 -13.94 10.55
N ASN A 442 7.54 -12.76 10.05
CA ASN A 442 6.97 -12.64 8.71
C ASN A 442 8.03 -13.01 7.66
N SER A 443 7.82 -14.09 6.91
CA SER A 443 8.78 -14.56 5.91
C SER A 443 8.96 -13.62 4.71
N ARG A 444 8.05 -12.65 4.51
CA ARG A 444 8.19 -11.59 3.51
C ARG A 444 8.69 -10.26 4.08
N GLY A 445 9.03 -10.18 5.36
CA GLY A 445 9.65 -8.97 5.93
C GLY A 445 10.93 -8.54 5.20
N VAL A 446 11.64 -9.45 4.53
CA VAL A 446 12.80 -9.09 3.71
C VAL A 446 12.45 -8.16 2.54
N GLU A 447 11.23 -8.22 2.02
CA GLU A 447 10.78 -7.36 0.91
C GLU A 447 9.89 -6.19 1.36
N TYR A 448 9.75 -5.96 2.66
CA TYR A 448 9.17 -4.74 3.20
C TYR A 448 10.25 -3.88 3.87
N TYR A 449 9.87 -2.74 4.47
CA TYR A 449 10.82 -1.73 4.92
C TYR A 449 11.09 -1.77 6.42
N SER A 450 10.09 -1.51 7.25
CA SER A 450 10.27 -1.29 8.69
C SER A 450 9.01 -1.59 9.51
N GLU A 451 9.16 -1.61 10.82
CA GLU A 451 8.06 -1.59 11.79
C GLU A 451 7.44 -0.19 11.93
N ASP A 452 8.13 0.85 11.46
CA ASP A 452 7.68 2.24 11.54
C ASP A 452 7.00 2.69 10.22
N PRO A 453 5.80 3.31 10.30
CA PRO A 453 5.08 3.79 9.13
C PRO A 453 5.73 4.98 8.42
N ILE A 454 6.51 5.81 9.12
CA ILE A 454 7.17 6.97 8.49
C ILE A 454 8.43 6.53 7.76
N LEU A 455 9.25 5.67 8.37
CA LEU A 455 10.40 5.08 7.69
C LEU A 455 9.96 4.24 6.47
N SER A 456 8.95 3.39 6.64
CA SER A 456 8.41 2.57 5.55
C SER A 456 7.74 3.42 4.46
N GLY A 457 6.90 4.37 4.87
CA GLY A 457 6.14 5.20 3.96
C GLY A 457 7.00 6.17 3.16
N TYR A 458 7.94 6.87 3.78
CA TYR A 458 8.83 7.79 3.05
C TYR A 458 9.85 7.05 2.18
N THR A 459 10.36 5.89 2.61
CA THR A 459 11.22 5.06 1.74
C THR A 459 10.44 4.54 0.53
N GLY A 460 9.24 3.98 0.75
CA GLY A 460 8.41 3.44 -0.35
C GLY A 460 7.86 4.53 -1.27
N SER A 461 7.51 5.69 -0.72
CA SER A 461 7.16 6.88 -1.51
C SER A 461 8.34 7.31 -2.38
N ALA A 462 9.56 7.40 -1.84
CA ALA A 462 10.74 7.74 -2.63
C ALA A 462 10.99 6.75 -3.78
N VAL A 463 10.91 5.44 -3.53
CA VAL A 463 11.02 4.41 -4.59
C VAL A 463 9.92 4.59 -5.64
N THR A 464 8.69 4.85 -5.21
CA THR A 464 7.55 5.10 -6.10
C THR A 464 7.81 6.32 -6.99
N GLN A 465 8.17 7.45 -6.39
CA GLN A 465 8.42 8.70 -7.11
C GLN A 465 9.59 8.58 -8.09
N GLY A 466 10.66 7.88 -7.72
CA GLY A 466 11.76 7.58 -8.64
C GLY A 466 11.31 6.72 -9.82
N ALA A 467 10.54 5.67 -9.58
CA ALA A 467 10.03 4.83 -10.66
C ALA A 467 9.07 5.59 -11.59
N GLN A 468 8.19 6.44 -11.03
CA GLN A 468 7.25 7.27 -11.78
C GLN A 468 7.96 8.37 -12.59
N SER A 469 9.15 8.84 -12.18
CA SER A 469 9.96 9.78 -12.98
C SER A 469 10.29 9.25 -14.39
N LYS A 470 10.24 7.92 -14.57
CA LYS A 470 10.43 7.20 -15.83
C LYS A 470 9.12 6.77 -16.51
N GLY A 471 7.98 7.21 -15.98
CA GLY A 471 6.64 6.85 -16.46
C GLY A 471 6.18 5.47 -16.00
N THR A 472 6.83 4.83 -15.04
CA THR A 472 6.34 3.55 -14.49
C THR A 472 5.02 3.76 -13.78
N LEU A 473 4.01 2.94 -14.11
CA LEU A 473 2.83 2.80 -13.28
C LEU A 473 3.17 1.81 -12.17
N VAL A 474 3.42 2.35 -10.98
CA VAL A 474 3.96 1.62 -9.82
C VAL A 474 2.81 0.96 -9.06
N ASN A 475 2.73 -0.37 -9.07
CA ASN A 475 1.74 -1.11 -8.27
C ASN A 475 2.26 -1.35 -6.85
N VAL A 476 2.06 -0.37 -5.97
CA VAL A 476 2.39 -0.46 -4.53
C VAL A 476 1.64 -1.64 -3.90
N LYS A 477 2.33 -2.47 -3.10
CA LYS A 477 1.76 -3.71 -2.55
C LYS A 477 2.19 -4.03 -1.10
N HIS A 478 1.50 -4.91 -0.39
CA HIS A 478 0.18 -5.45 -0.70
C HIS A 478 -0.83 -4.62 0.07
N PHE A 479 -1.70 -3.92 -0.63
CA PHE A 479 -2.64 -3.00 -0.03
C PHE A 479 -3.89 -3.75 0.47
N ALA A 480 -4.07 -4.01 1.75
CA ALA A 480 -3.25 -3.68 2.93
C ALA A 480 -3.26 -4.86 3.94
N PHE A 481 -2.60 -4.68 5.09
CA PHE A 481 -2.68 -5.58 6.25
C PHE A 481 -2.15 -7.02 6.01
N ASN A 482 -1.12 -7.16 5.17
CA ASN A 482 -0.48 -8.45 4.84
C ASN A 482 0.87 -8.65 5.55
N ASP A 483 0.85 -8.58 6.87
CA ASP A 483 2.00 -8.76 7.76
C ASP A 483 2.25 -10.22 8.17
N GLN A 484 1.40 -11.17 7.75
CA GLN A 484 1.55 -12.60 8.05
C GLN A 484 1.36 -13.50 6.81
N GLU A 485 2.34 -14.37 6.58
CA GLU A 485 2.33 -15.29 5.42
C GLU A 485 1.53 -16.57 5.65
N ILE A 486 1.48 -17.05 6.90
CA ILE A 486 0.69 -18.23 7.26
C ILE A 486 -0.79 -17.92 7.03
N ASN A 487 -1.44 -18.73 6.19
CA ASN A 487 -2.85 -18.59 5.81
C ASN A 487 -3.22 -17.26 5.14
N ARG A 488 -2.25 -16.52 4.59
CA ARG A 488 -2.47 -15.21 3.94
C ARG A 488 -3.61 -15.23 2.92
N SER A 489 -3.83 -16.34 2.22
CA SER A 489 -4.95 -16.56 1.30
C SER A 489 -6.31 -16.70 2.02
N GLY A 490 -6.76 -15.62 2.66
CA GLY A 490 -8.09 -15.50 3.25
C GLY A 490 -8.16 -15.52 4.79
N ILE A 491 -7.04 -15.37 5.50
CA ILE A 491 -7.07 -15.07 6.95
C ILE A 491 -7.81 -13.75 7.20
N ALA A 492 -8.69 -13.72 8.20
CA ALA A 492 -9.42 -12.52 8.60
C ALA A 492 -8.65 -11.71 9.64
N VAL A 493 -8.23 -10.49 9.29
CA VAL A 493 -7.44 -9.61 10.15
C VAL A 493 -8.35 -8.55 10.74
N PHE A 494 -8.33 -8.40 12.06
CA PHE A 494 -9.12 -7.43 12.83
C PHE A 494 -8.23 -6.58 13.73
N MET A 495 -8.47 -5.26 13.73
CA MET A 495 -7.78 -4.24 14.54
C MET A 495 -8.69 -3.02 14.72
N ASN A 496 -8.42 -2.16 15.71
CA ASN A 496 -9.18 -0.92 15.83
C ASN A 496 -8.81 0.09 14.73
N GLU A 497 -9.68 1.07 14.48
CA GLU A 497 -9.46 2.04 13.41
C GLU A 497 -8.24 2.93 13.64
N GLN A 498 -7.92 3.24 14.91
CA GLN A 498 -6.71 3.98 15.26
C GLN A 498 -5.45 3.27 14.75
N LYS A 499 -5.29 1.98 15.06
CA LYS A 499 -4.17 1.17 14.56
C LYS A 499 -4.12 1.15 13.04
N ALA A 500 -5.26 0.88 12.41
CA ALA A 500 -5.34 0.78 10.97
C ALA A 500 -4.84 2.08 10.31
N ARG A 501 -5.27 3.24 10.81
CA ARG A 501 -4.96 4.56 10.25
C ARG A 501 -3.56 5.06 10.60
N GLU A 502 -3.09 4.86 11.83
CA GLU A 502 -1.81 5.42 12.30
C GLU A 502 -0.60 4.54 12.00
N VAL A 503 -0.78 3.24 11.81
CA VAL A 503 0.33 2.29 11.61
C VAL A 503 0.28 1.69 10.20
N GLU A 504 -0.74 0.90 9.90
CA GLU A 504 -0.67 0.07 8.69
C GLU A 504 -1.00 0.82 7.42
N LEU A 505 -2.11 1.57 7.40
CA LEU A 505 -2.48 2.43 6.28
C LEU A 505 -1.56 3.64 6.16
N ARG A 506 -1.09 4.23 7.28
CA ARG A 506 -0.13 5.34 7.26
C ARG A 506 1.13 4.99 6.47
N THR A 507 1.55 3.73 6.51
CA THR A 507 2.68 3.25 5.71
C THR A 507 2.44 3.47 4.21
N PHE A 508 1.25 3.14 3.72
CA PHE A 508 0.90 3.27 2.30
C PHE A 508 0.51 4.68 1.89
N GLN A 509 -0.18 5.41 2.77
CA GLN A 509 -0.68 6.77 2.53
C GLN A 509 0.41 7.67 1.93
N GLN A 510 1.63 7.59 2.45
CA GLN A 510 2.72 8.43 2.00
C GLN A 510 3.04 8.28 0.50
N ALA A 511 2.92 7.07 -0.06
CA ALA A 511 3.15 6.84 -1.48
C ALA A 511 1.98 7.35 -2.35
N PHE A 512 0.74 7.24 -1.84
CA PHE A 512 -0.47 7.70 -2.54
C PHE A 512 -0.68 9.22 -2.48
N GLU A 513 -0.11 9.89 -1.47
CA GLU A 513 -0.16 11.35 -1.32
C GLU A 513 1.16 12.03 -1.70
N ALA A 514 2.13 11.28 -2.23
CA ALA A 514 3.44 11.79 -2.63
C ALA A 514 4.18 12.55 -1.52
N LYS A 515 4.29 11.93 -0.35
CA LYS A 515 4.91 12.53 0.85
C LYS A 515 6.34 12.07 1.06
N GLY A 516 7.06 12.78 1.91
CA GLY A 516 8.42 12.42 2.32
C GLY A 516 9.52 12.90 1.36
N LYS A 517 9.29 13.99 0.62
CA LYS A 517 10.31 14.59 -0.27
C LYS A 517 11.65 14.76 0.49
N PRO A 518 12.80 14.34 -0.09
CA PRO A 518 14.10 14.54 0.53
C PRO A 518 14.42 16.03 0.69
N ALA A 519 15.03 16.42 1.81
CA ALA A 519 15.44 17.80 2.05
C ALA A 519 16.38 18.33 0.95
N SER A 520 17.21 17.46 0.36
CA SER A 520 18.10 17.82 -0.74
C SER A 520 17.37 18.21 -2.04
N PHE A 521 16.09 17.83 -2.20
CA PHE A 521 15.28 18.13 -3.38
C PHE A 521 14.46 19.42 -3.23
N ARG A 522 14.44 20.01 -2.03
CA ARG A 522 13.58 21.15 -1.70
C ARG A 522 13.77 22.35 -2.63
N ASP A 523 15.02 22.72 -2.87
CA ASP A 523 15.40 23.91 -3.64
C ASP A 523 16.13 23.57 -4.95
N ASP A 524 15.98 22.33 -5.43
CA ASP A 524 16.56 21.86 -6.68
C ASP A 524 15.48 21.78 -7.77
N ASP A 525 15.58 22.68 -8.76
CA ASP A 525 14.67 22.77 -9.91
C ASP A 525 14.57 21.45 -10.70
N ALA A 526 15.59 20.58 -10.63
CA ALA A 526 15.56 19.26 -11.27
C ALA A 526 14.47 18.34 -10.69
N TYR A 527 14.04 18.59 -9.44
CA TYR A 527 13.04 17.82 -8.73
C TYR A 527 11.79 18.65 -8.39
N ALA A 528 11.56 19.77 -9.09
CA ALA A 528 10.39 20.62 -8.87
C ALA A 528 9.07 19.87 -9.12
N GLU A 529 9.05 19.02 -10.15
CA GLU A 529 7.87 18.22 -10.52
C GLU A 529 7.82 16.86 -9.79
N ALA A 530 8.84 16.53 -8.98
CA ALA A 530 8.81 15.32 -8.16
C ALA A 530 7.95 15.55 -6.92
N TYR A 531 7.23 14.50 -6.49
CA TYR A 531 6.31 14.53 -5.35
C TYR A 531 5.09 15.45 -5.56
N THR A 532 4.64 15.63 -6.80
CA THR A 532 3.40 16.38 -7.12
C THR A 532 2.18 15.47 -7.32
N GLU A 533 2.42 14.18 -7.58
CA GLU A 533 1.40 13.17 -7.81
C GLU A 533 1.79 11.86 -7.12
N GLY A 534 0.83 11.24 -6.43
CA GLY A 534 1.01 9.97 -5.75
C GLY A 534 1.15 8.77 -6.67
N ALA A 535 1.19 7.58 -6.08
CA ALA A 535 1.16 6.33 -6.83
C ALA A 535 -0.11 6.23 -7.68
N LEU A 536 0.05 5.92 -8.97
CA LEU A 536 -1.06 5.63 -9.89
C LEU A 536 -1.39 4.13 -10.01
N GLY A 537 -0.79 3.30 -9.16
CA GLY A 537 -0.96 1.86 -9.16
C GLY A 537 -1.05 1.27 -7.76
N THR A 538 -1.84 0.21 -7.58
CA THR A 538 -1.74 -0.63 -6.40
C THR A 538 -2.16 -2.07 -6.67
N MET A 539 -1.55 -2.99 -5.92
CA MET A 539 -1.98 -4.38 -5.85
C MET A 539 -2.52 -4.66 -4.45
N THR A 540 -3.78 -5.11 -4.38
CA THR A 540 -4.41 -5.46 -3.11
C THR A 540 -3.84 -6.77 -2.54
N SER A 541 -4.02 -7.01 -1.25
CA SER A 541 -3.49 -8.18 -0.56
C SER A 541 -4.28 -9.47 -0.76
N TYR A 542 -3.84 -10.56 -0.12
CA TYR A 542 -4.57 -11.82 -0.05
C TYR A 542 -5.45 -11.96 1.18
N ASN A 543 -5.02 -11.40 2.31
CA ASN A 543 -5.75 -11.47 3.56
C ASN A 543 -7.07 -10.72 3.43
N ARG A 544 -8.01 -11.00 4.32
CA ARG A 544 -9.22 -10.20 4.42
C ARG A 544 -8.95 -8.97 5.28
N ILE A 545 -9.65 -7.89 4.94
CA ILE A 545 -9.75 -6.66 5.71
C ILE A 545 -11.04 -6.81 6.53
N GLY A 546 -10.87 -7.19 7.80
CA GLY A 546 -11.97 -7.65 8.63
C GLY A 546 -12.55 -8.94 8.06
N ALA A 547 -13.86 -8.94 7.83
CA ALA A 547 -14.56 -10.08 7.23
C ALA A 547 -14.54 -10.09 5.69
N VAL A 548 -14.10 -9.03 5.02
CA VAL A 548 -14.28 -8.81 3.57
C VAL A 548 -12.96 -8.98 2.79
N ALA A 549 -13.03 -9.48 1.55
CA ALA A 549 -11.86 -9.50 0.67
C ALA A 549 -11.29 -8.08 0.46
N PRO A 550 -9.97 -7.92 0.32
CA PRO A 550 -9.35 -6.60 0.30
C PRO A 550 -9.79 -5.79 -0.92
N SER A 551 -9.87 -6.42 -2.09
CA SER A 551 -10.41 -5.81 -3.32
C SER A 551 -11.90 -5.45 -3.24
N ALA A 552 -12.65 -6.05 -2.31
CA ALA A 552 -14.09 -5.82 -2.12
C ALA A 552 -14.40 -4.91 -0.92
N ASN A 553 -13.38 -4.42 -0.20
CA ASN A 553 -13.57 -3.59 0.97
C ASN A 553 -13.70 -2.12 0.53
N ALA A 554 -14.93 -1.63 0.39
CA ALA A 554 -15.18 -0.27 -0.10
C ALA A 554 -14.71 0.82 0.87
N ALA A 555 -14.68 0.55 2.18
CA ALA A 555 -14.12 1.49 3.15
C ALA A 555 -12.63 1.78 2.88
N VAL A 556 -11.84 0.75 2.57
CA VAL A 556 -10.42 0.94 2.26
C VAL A 556 -10.20 1.39 0.81
N MET A 557 -10.85 0.75 -0.16
CA MET A 557 -10.58 0.96 -1.58
C MET A 557 -11.22 2.22 -2.16
N VAL A 558 -12.39 2.61 -1.63
CA VAL A 558 -13.16 3.75 -2.13
C VAL A 558 -13.09 4.91 -1.15
N ASP A 559 -13.57 4.72 0.09
CA ASP A 559 -13.67 5.84 1.04
C ASP A 559 -12.29 6.40 1.42
N ILE A 560 -11.33 5.54 1.79
CA ILE A 560 -9.98 5.97 2.18
C ILE A 560 -9.10 6.21 0.95
N LEU A 561 -8.85 5.19 0.12
CA LEU A 561 -7.88 5.29 -0.97
C LEU A 561 -8.27 6.32 -2.04
N ARG A 562 -9.48 6.23 -2.60
CA ARG A 562 -9.95 7.18 -3.64
C ARG A 562 -10.46 8.47 -3.02
N GLY A 563 -11.24 8.36 -1.95
CA GLY A 563 -11.88 9.48 -1.27
C GLY A 563 -10.89 10.32 -0.48
N GLU A 564 -10.39 9.83 0.65
CA GLU A 564 -9.50 10.59 1.53
C GLU A 564 -8.14 10.90 0.88
N TRP A 565 -7.47 9.93 0.25
CA TRP A 565 -6.11 10.11 -0.29
C TRP A 565 -6.07 10.58 -1.76
N GLY A 566 -7.21 10.55 -2.46
CA GLY A 566 -7.29 11.10 -3.82
C GLY A 566 -6.65 10.24 -4.90
N PHE A 567 -6.47 8.93 -4.64
CA PHE A 567 -5.97 7.99 -5.63
C PHE A 567 -6.84 8.01 -6.88
N LYS A 568 -6.22 8.14 -8.06
CA LYS A 568 -6.85 8.17 -9.39
C LYS A 568 -6.34 7.06 -10.31
N GLY A 569 -5.83 5.98 -9.70
CA GLY A 569 -4.98 5.02 -10.38
C GLY A 569 -5.64 3.69 -10.75
N TYR A 570 -4.83 2.85 -11.38
CA TYR A 570 -5.11 1.44 -11.66
C TYR A 570 -4.94 0.62 -10.38
N ASN A 571 -5.93 -0.19 -10.04
CA ASN A 571 -5.77 -1.15 -8.95
C ASN A 571 -6.14 -2.57 -9.38
N VAL A 572 -5.32 -3.51 -8.92
CA VAL A 572 -5.42 -4.91 -9.29
C VAL A 572 -5.43 -5.79 -8.05
N THR A 573 -6.09 -6.93 -8.12
CA THR A 573 -5.98 -7.94 -7.06
C THR A 573 -4.60 -8.59 -7.03
N ASP A 574 -4.18 -9.14 -5.89
CA ASP A 574 -3.20 -10.22 -5.90
C ASP A 574 -3.77 -11.45 -6.65
N PHE A 575 -2.96 -12.48 -6.90
CA PHE A 575 -3.31 -13.64 -7.75
C PHE A 575 -4.48 -14.45 -7.19
N THR A 576 -5.72 -14.11 -7.57
CA THR A 576 -6.92 -14.62 -6.88
C THR A 576 -7.16 -16.12 -7.09
N SER A 577 -6.44 -16.75 -8.02
CA SER A 577 -6.50 -18.21 -8.26
C SER A 577 -6.08 -19.04 -7.04
N ILE A 578 -5.37 -18.46 -6.07
CA ILE A 578 -5.04 -19.12 -4.79
C ILE A 578 -5.92 -18.65 -3.62
N SER A 579 -6.85 -17.71 -3.86
CA SER A 579 -7.84 -17.28 -2.87
C SER A 579 -8.96 -18.31 -2.73
N LEU A 580 -9.59 -18.34 -1.55
CA LEU A 580 -10.73 -19.22 -1.27
C LEU A 580 -11.98 -18.84 -2.08
N LYS A 581 -12.16 -17.55 -2.38
CA LYS A 581 -13.25 -17.03 -3.22
C LYS A 581 -12.93 -15.63 -3.77
N ALA A 582 -12.83 -15.49 -5.07
CA ALA A 582 -12.82 -14.26 -5.84
C ALA A 582 -14.21 -13.61 -5.70
N ALA A 583 -14.23 -12.31 -5.42
CA ALA A 583 -15.44 -11.54 -5.15
C ALA A 583 -15.65 -10.48 -6.25
N PRO A 584 -15.70 -10.84 -7.55
CA PRO A 584 -15.51 -9.83 -8.59
C PRO A 584 -16.66 -8.84 -8.69
N LYS A 585 -17.91 -9.20 -8.34
CA LYS A 585 -19.01 -8.23 -8.32
C LYS A 585 -18.83 -7.21 -7.20
N GLU A 586 -18.52 -7.68 -5.98
CA GLU A 586 -18.26 -6.79 -4.84
C GLU A 586 -17.00 -5.95 -5.07
N SER A 587 -15.98 -6.54 -5.70
CA SER A 587 -14.73 -5.85 -6.01
C SER A 587 -14.92 -4.79 -7.09
N THR A 588 -15.69 -5.06 -8.14
CA THR A 588 -16.04 -4.05 -9.16
C THR A 588 -16.79 -2.88 -8.51
N LEU A 589 -17.76 -3.15 -7.64
CA LEU A 589 -18.48 -2.11 -6.89
C LEU A 589 -17.58 -1.35 -5.90
N ALA A 590 -16.56 -2.00 -5.34
CA ALA A 590 -15.54 -1.41 -4.48
C ALA A 590 -14.36 -0.80 -5.24
N GLY A 591 -14.54 -0.46 -6.52
CA GLY A 591 -13.54 0.29 -7.29
C GLY A 591 -12.41 -0.56 -7.88
N THR A 592 -12.49 -1.89 -7.88
CA THR A 592 -11.44 -2.74 -8.44
C THR A 592 -11.39 -2.68 -9.95
N THR A 593 -10.24 -2.27 -10.51
CA THR A 593 -10.12 -2.08 -11.97
C THR A 593 -9.76 -3.36 -12.73
N ALA A 594 -9.01 -4.26 -12.10
CA ALA A 594 -8.59 -5.50 -12.72
C ALA A 594 -8.31 -6.61 -11.69
N PHE A 595 -8.25 -7.84 -12.20
CA PHE A 595 -8.13 -9.06 -11.43
C PHE A 595 -6.98 -9.89 -11.99
N CYS A 596 -6.11 -10.32 -11.09
CA CYS A 596 -4.97 -11.18 -11.38
C CYS A 596 -5.45 -12.64 -11.53
N GLY A 597 -6.31 -12.87 -12.53
CA GLY A 597 -7.01 -14.12 -12.82
C GLY A 597 -8.09 -14.47 -11.80
N PHE A 598 -9.14 -15.18 -12.22
CA PHE A 598 -10.18 -15.71 -11.33
C PHE A 598 -9.95 -17.16 -10.90
N GLY A 599 -9.04 -17.89 -11.53
CA GLY A 599 -8.85 -19.32 -11.30
C GLY A 599 -10.11 -20.16 -11.65
N PRO A 600 -10.23 -21.40 -11.13
CA PRO A 600 -11.31 -22.33 -11.47
C PRO A 600 -12.62 -22.08 -10.69
N GLN A 601 -12.91 -20.84 -10.32
CA GLN A 601 -13.87 -20.51 -9.26
C GLN A 601 -15.35 -20.50 -9.68
N GLY A 602 -15.65 -20.72 -10.96
CA GLY A 602 -17.04 -20.86 -11.43
C GLY A 602 -17.84 -19.55 -11.36
N ILE A 603 -17.32 -18.48 -11.96
CA ILE A 603 -17.94 -17.16 -12.00
C ILE A 603 -18.80 -17.03 -13.26
N ASP A 604 -19.94 -17.73 -13.28
CA ASP A 604 -20.78 -17.87 -14.47
C ASP A 604 -21.44 -16.56 -14.92
N TYR A 605 -21.60 -15.60 -14.01
CA TYR A 605 -22.22 -14.30 -14.30
C TYR A 605 -21.25 -13.29 -14.95
N TRP A 606 -19.94 -13.59 -15.03
CA TRP A 606 -18.93 -12.69 -15.64
C TRP A 606 -19.00 -12.70 -17.17
N THR A 607 -20.16 -12.26 -17.68
CA THR A 607 -20.51 -12.18 -19.10
C THR A 607 -21.31 -10.91 -19.33
N PRO A 608 -21.38 -10.38 -20.56
CA PRO A 608 -22.23 -9.23 -20.85
C PRO A 608 -23.69 -9.46 -20.45
N GLU A 609 -24.24 -10.65 -20.73
CA GLU A 609 -25.61 -10.99 -20.37
C GLU A 609 -25.81 -11.05 -18.86
N GLY A 610 -24.83 -11.56 -18.11
CA GLY A 610 -24.91 -11.71 -16.66
C GLY A 610 -24.84 -10.40 -15.87
N LEU A 611 -24.26 -9.34 -16.45
CA LEU A 611 -24.08 -8.05 -15.78
C LEU A 611 -24.91 -6.91 -16.37
N SER A 612 -25.46 -7.06 -17.58
CA SER A 612 -26.18 -5.98 -18.28
C SER A 612 -27.50 -5.53 -17.62
N GLY A 613 -28.02 -6.34 -16.69
CA GLY A 613 -29.25 -6.05 -15.95
C GLY A 613 -29.06 -5.33 -14.61
N ASP A 614 -27.82 -5.05 -14.22
CA ASP A 614 -27.47 -4.41 -12.95
C ASP A 614 -26.87 -3.02 -13.21
N ARG A 615 -27.62 -1.97 -12.88
CA ARG A 615 -27.23 -0.59 -13.18
C ARG A 615 -25.99 -0.17 -12.39
N ASP A 616 -25.93 -0.51 -11.11
CA ASP A 616 -24.85 -0.10 -10.22
C ASP A 616 -23.52 -0.73 -10.63
N VAL A 617 -23.54 -2.01 -11.03
CA VAL A 617 -22.36 -2.66 -11.59
C VAL A 617 -21.93 -2.00 -12.90
N LEU A 618 -22.85 -1.69 -13.81
CA LEU A 618 -22.48 -1.03 -15.07
C LEU A 618 -21.87 0.36 -14.85
N LEU A 619 -22.39 1.15 -13.90
CA LEU A 619 -21.83 2.45 -13.52
C LEU A 619 -20.46 2.29 -12.85
N ALA A 620 -20.29 1.30 -11.97
CA ALA A 620 -19.00 0.99 -11.38
C ALA A 620 -17.97 0.54 -12.42
N ILE A 621 -18.38 -0.20 -13.45
CA ILE A 621 -17.52 -0.55 -14.59
C ILE A 621 -17.06 0.70 -15.34
N LYS A 622 -17.97 1.66 -15.59
CA LYS A 622 -17.63 2.94 -16.22
C LYS A 622 -16.61 3.73 -15.42
N ASP A 623 -16.82 3.82 -14.11
CA ASP A 623 -15.91 4.48 -13.21
C ASP A 623 -14.54 3.77 -13.17
N ASN A 624 -14.52 2.45 -13.03
CA ASN A 624 -13.28 1.66 -13.04
C ASN A 624 -12.51 1.77 -14.35
N LEU A 625 -13.19 1.85 -15.50
CA LEU A 625 -12.58 2.14 -16.79
C LEU A 625 -11.90 3.51 -16.79
N HIS A 626 -12.54 4.53 -16.22
CA HIS A 626 -11.97 5.86 -16.14
C HIS A 626 -10.63 5.86 -15.38
N TYR A 627 -10.62 5.28 -14.18
CA TYR A 627 -9.43 5.16 -13.35
C TYR A 627 -8.30 4.37 -14.04
N ALA A 628 -8.62 3.21 -14.63
CA ALA A 628 -7.64 2.38 -15.32
C ALA A 628 -7.04 3.07 -16.54
N LEU A 629 -7.89 3.69 -17.37
CA LEU A 629 -7.46 4.35 -18.60
C LEU A 629 -6.71 5.65 -18.32
N TYR A 630 -7.09 6.41 -17.29
CA TYR A 630 -6.33 7.58 -16.84
C TYR A 630 -4.91 7.19 -16.42
N ALA A 631 -4.77 6.18 -15.57
CA ALA A 631 -3.47 5.72 -15.10
C ALA A 631 -2.59 5.23 -16.26
N LEU A 632 -3.15 4.44 -17.18
CA LEU A 632 -2.43 3.98 -18.37
C LEU A 632 -2.04 5.14 -19.28
N ALA A 633 -2.93 6.12 -19.49
CA ALA A 633 -2.66 7.26 -20.36
C ALA A 633 -1.56 8.19 -19.84
N ASN A 634 -1.36 8.22 -18.52
CA ASN A 634 -0.32 8.99 -17.85
C ASN A 634 0.94 8.16 -17.50
N SER A 635 1.10 6.99 -18.14
CA SER A 635 2.24 6.11 -17.93
C SER A 635 3.05 5.86 -19.21
N ALA A 636 4.13 5.10 -19.07
CA ALA A 636 4.97 4.61 -20.15
C ALA A 636 4.22 3.72 -21.14
N ALA A 637 3.00 3.27 -20.83
CA ALA A 637 2.12 2.56 -21.77
C ALA A 637 1.89 3.36 -23.05
N LEU A 638 1.86 4.70 -22.96
CA LEU A 638 1.72 5.58 -24.11
C LEU A 638 3.04 6.27 -24.52
N ASN A 639 4.19 5.69 -24.20
CA ASN A 639 5.47 6.18 -24.72
C ASN A 639 5.61 5.88 -26.22
N GLY A 640 6.21 6.83 -26.95
CA GLY A 640 6.44 6.70 -28.40
C GLY A 640 5.19 6.82 -29.28
N VAL A 641 4.00 7.01 -28.71
CA VAL A 641 2.73 7.22 -29.43
C VAL A 641 2.23 8.65 -29.31
N ASN A 642 1.41 9.07 -30.27
CA ASN A 642 0.71 10.36 -30.32
C ASN A 642 -0.66 10.20 -30.98
N SER A 643 -1.46 11.26 -31.06
CA SER A 643 -2.82 11.24 -31.64
C SER A 643 -2.91 10.75 -33.10
N SER A 644 -1.81 10.72 -33.86
CA SER A 644 -1.76 10.17 -35.23
C SER A 644 -1.36 8.68 -35.28
N THR A 645 -1.03 8.10 -34.13
CA THR A 645 -0.65 6.70 -33.98
C THR A 645 -1.91 5.84 -33.97
N ARG A 646 -1.85 4.72 -34.69
CA ARG A 646 -2.96 3.78 -34.82
C ARG A 646 -2.44 2.36 -34.83
N THR A 647 -3.13 1.48 -34.12
CA THR A 647 -2.88 0.04 -34.16
C THR A 647 -3.47 -0.52 -35.44
N VAL A 648 -2.68 -1.26 -36.21
CA VAL A 648 -3.14 -1.91 -37.45
C VAL A 648 -2.98 -3.41 -37.30
N ASN A 649 -4.10 -4.12 -37.25
CA ASN A 649 -4.11 -5.57 -37.20
C ASN A 649 -3.60 -6.16 -38.53
N VAL A 650 -2.41 -6.76 -38.52
CA VAL A 650 -1.82 -7.42 -39.69
C VAL A 650 -2.02 -8.93 -39.60
N MET A 651 -2.80 -9.50 -40.52
CA MET A 651 -2.93 -10.95 -40.65
C MET A 651 -1.61 -11.54 -41.16
N THR A 652 -0.89 -12.27 -40.29
CA THR A 652 0.31 -13.00 -40.71
C THR A 652 -0.06 -14.16 -41.65
N SER A 653 0.86 -14.50 -42.56
CA SER A 653 0.64 -15.55 -43.57
C SER A 653 0.36 -16.92 -42.95
N TRP A 654 0.96 -17.23 -41.79
CA TRP A 654 0.72 -18.48 -41.08
C TRP A 654 -0.66 -18.50 -40.40
N ARG A 655 -1.13 -17.38 -39.81
CA ARG A 655 -2.50 -17.28 -39.24
C ARG A 655 -3.55 -17.49 -40.32
N ALA A 656 -3.35 -16.85 -41.48
CA ALA A 656 -4.19 -17.05 -42.65
C ALA A 656 -4.19 -18.53 -43.11
N GLY A 657 -3.02 -19.16 -43.16
CA GLY A 657 -2.88 -20.59 -43.47
C GLY A 657 -3.58 -21.50 -42.45
N TYR A 658 -3.50 -21.18 -41.16
CA TYR A 658 -4.13 -21.93 -40.08
C TYR A 658 -5.66 -21.82 -40.13
N ILE A 659 -6.21 -20.61 -40.31
CA ILE A 659 -7.64 -20.40 -40.51
C ILE A 659 -8.13 -21.17 -41.75
N ALA A 660 -7.38 -21.13 -42.85
CA ALA A 660 -7.72 -21.89 -44.05
C ALA A 660 -7.75 -23.40 -43.78
N ALA A 661 -6.82 -23.93 -42.99
CA ALA A 661 -6.81 -25.33 -42.58
C ALA A 661 -8.03 -25.69 -41.72
N ILE A 662 -8.43 -24.83 -40.78
CA ILE A 662 -9.66 -24.99 -39.98
C ILE A 662 -10.89 -25.05 -40.88
N VAL A 663 -11.02 -24.11 -41.81
CA VAL A 663 -12.15 -24.05 -42.75
C VAL A 663 -12.20 -25.31 -43.62
N VAL A 664 -11.05 -25.76 -44.14
CA VAL A 664 -10.98 -27.00 -44.92
C VAL A 664 -11.39 -28.20 -44.07
N ALA A 665 -10.92 -28.31 -42.83
CA ALA A 665 -11.29 -29.39 -41.92
C ALA A 665 -12.80 -29.38 -41.62
N ALA A 666 -13.38 -28.21 -41.34
CA ALA A 666 -14.81 -28.05 -41.10
C ALA A 666 -15.65 -28.45 -42.33
N LEU A 667 -15.22 -28.07 -43.53
CA LEU A 667 -15.87 -28.46 -44.79
C LEU A 667 -15.79 -29.97 -45.01
N VAL A 668 -14.64 -30.60 -44.75
CA VAL A 668 -14.48 -32.06 -44.85
C VAL A 668 -15.40 -32.78 -43.87
N ILE A 669 -15.50 -32.29 -42.62
CA ILE A 669 -16.42 -32.82 -41.61
C ILE A 669 -17.87 -32.67 -42.07
N ALA A 670 -18.28 -31.49 -42.57
CA ALA A 670 -19.63 -31.24 -43.05
C ALA A 670 -20.01 -32.14 -44.24
N VAL A 671 -19.08 -32.33 -45.19
CA VAL A 671 -19.26 -33.28 -46.31
C VAL A 671 -19.35 -34.72 -45.80
N GLY A 672 -18.54 -35.09 -44.81
CA GLY A 672 -18.59 -36.39 -44.16
C GLY A 672 -19.94 -36.66 -43.47
N LEU A 673 -20.44 -35.69 -42.70
CA LEU A 673 -21.75 -35.75 -42.05
C LEU A 673 -22.90 -35.80 -43.07
N GLY A 674 -22.82 -35.00 -44.13
CA GLY A 674 -23.78 -35.06 -45.24
C GLY A 674 -23.77 -36.40 -45.95
N GLY A 675 -22.59 -36.96 -46.21
CA GLY A 675 -22.41 -38.30 -46.77
C GLY A 675 -22.99 -39.39 -45.87
N TYR A 676 -22.74 -39.31 -44.56
CA TYR A 676 -23.31 -40.22 -43.56
C TYR A 676 -24.84 -40.13 -43.50
N ALA A 677 -25.41 -38.92 -43.51
CA ALA A 677 -26.85 -38.69 -43.56
C ALA A 677 -27.48 -39.27 -44.84
N VAL A 678 -26.85 -39.08 -46.01
CA VAL A 678 -27.33 -39.66 -47.28
C VAL A 678 -27.23 -41.19 -47.26
N ALA A 679 -26.15 -41.75 -46.72
CA ALA A 679 -25.97 -43.20 -46.61
C ALA A 679 -26.98 -43.85 -45.67
N THR A 680 -27.27 -43.23 -44.52
CA THR A 680 -28.28 -43.71 -43.57
C THR A 680 -29.71 -43.59 -44.12
N VAL A 681 -30.04 -42.50 -44.82
CA VAL A 681 -31.35 -42.33 -45.49
C VAL A 681 -31.54 -43.31 -46.66
N LYS A 682 -30.49 -43.60 -47.44
CA LYS A 682 -30.53 -44.63 -48.49
C LYS A 682 -30.56 -46.05 -47.90
N GLY A 683 -29.86 -46.30 -46.80
CA GLY A 683 -29.89 -47.56 -46.05
C GLY A 683 -31.28 -47.87 -45.48
N GLY A 684 -31.99 -46.86 -44.97
CA GLY A 684 -33.36 -46.99 -44.46
C GLY A 684 -34.42 -47.28 -45.53
N LYS A 685 -34.16 -46.95 -46.80
CA LYS A 685 -35.07 -47.29 -47.93
C LYS A 685 -34.88 -48.71 -48.49
N SER A 686 -33.87 -49.44 -48.02
CA SER A 686 -33.51 -50.79 -48.51
C SER A 686 -34.21 -51.94 -47.73
N THR A 687 -34.81 -51.68 -46.58
CA THR A 687 -35.43 -52.74 -45.73
C THR A 687 -36.92 -52.98 -45.99
N GLY A 688 -37.51 -52.38 -47.03
CA GLY A 688 -38.95 -52.44 -47.31
C GLY A 688 -39.43 -53.48 -48.33
N LYS A 689 -38.59 -54.39 -48.85
CA LYS A 689 -39.05 -55.46 -49.77
C LYS A 689 -38.38 -56.81 -49.52
N GLY A 690 -39.15 -57.71 -48.92
CA GLY A 690 -39.09 -59.14 -49.23
C GLY A 690 -38.56 -60.03 -48.10
N ARG A 691 -39.49 -60.61 -47.34
CA ARG A 691 -39.52 -62.04 -47.04
C ARG A 691 -40.94 -62.46 -46.67
N ASN A 692 -41.47 -63.41 -47.46
CA ASN A 692 -42.59 -64.29 -47.13
C ASN A 692 -42.30 -65.09 -45.87
#